data_AF-A0A7Y5FK83-F1
#
_entry.id   AF-A0A7Y5FK83-F1
#
_cell.length_a   1.000
_cell.length_b   1.000
_cell.length_c   1.000
_cell.angle_alpha   90.00
_cell.angle_beta   90.00
_cell.angle_gamma   90.00
#
_symmetry.space_group_name_H-M   'P 1'
#
loop_
_entity.id
_entity.type
_entity.pdbx_description
1 polymer ?
#
loop_
_entity_poly.entity_id
_entity_poly.type
_entity_poly.pdbx_seq_one_letter_code
_entity_poly.pdbx_strand_id
1 'polypeptide(L)'
;MKKWSLIIAALFILAGTAAAQNYKLVKVNVNDETVRNKLLLTGIDLEETYLDKSGNLEIYVSDYEYQQIIAAGISPQVIINDWNEYYSSIPKLTEAEKQAFINDSRERFGVEGFGYGSMGGFYTYQEAIAQLDSAFARFPNIATQKILLGTTEQGRSIWGIKISDNPNMVENEPRVLFDALIHAREPISGMTVLYYMYYLLENYGTNPEVTYLVDNREIYIVPVFNPDGYEYNRQTNPNGGGMWRKNRRNNGDGSYGVDLNRNFGYMWGYDNVGSSNTPSSETYRGPSAFSEPETQVIRNLAEPRNFKTYINYHSYNNSMIYPWGYINQVTPDNATFVEFTSYMSRYNGFDYGTSYQTLGYNSNGTARDYMYGEQTTKGKAYGYTFEVGASSDGFWPSQSRIFPLVQLNLRPNLYKTWLAGEYVSLKSPGYDKQYFNPGDLVTMSPVLKNQGLSTGYNLTTSIESLSPLLTTGTASAQADSISARGEKTLTNALTFAVSPNATVADRPKFVFKVFTGANIMSSDTITLSIGTPVYTLLDSANNPLTNWTVTANPATPKWESTNTTYVSSPNSFTDSKTGNYASNATVTLQLTNPVNLGALTAPKLTFWTKYDMEANWDYGQVSVSTNGGSAWTALAGLYTEPGTGSFQPPGQPLYDGVRSDWVREEMDLANYSANSLIRFQLRTDGSQVRDGWYLDDIGIYSLQIVPVELTGLSCTVNENGALVQWSTVSELNNRGFEIERSGDQISWQKMAFIEGKGTTQEKSNYSWNDKTPLAGKSYYRIKQHDYDGTYVIYGPAEAENSFRPFDFMLTQNYPNPFNPKTRIAYYLPEKSEVKLTVFDALGNEVASLVNEIKDAGAHYAEFDGANLASGIYIYKIEAGSFTKTMKMTLLK
;
A
#
# COMPACT_ATOMS: atom_id res chain seq x y z
N MET A 1 84.27 54.55 -8.38
CA MET A 1 82.85 54.96 -8.42
C MET A 1 82.16 54.27 -9.59
N LYS A 2 81.11 53.49 -9.28
CA LYS A 2 79.93 53.09 -10.08
C LYS A 2 80.16 52.43 -11.47
N LYS A 3 79.96 51.10 -11.57
CA LYS A 3 78.74 50.36 -12.04
C LYS A 3 78.49 50.58 -13.56
N TRP A 4 78.41 49.58 -14.44
CA TRP A 4 77.48 48.44 -14.46
C TRP A 4 77.98 47.31 -15.39
N SER A 5 77.61 46.08 -15.02
CA SER A 5 77.84 44.83 -15.75
C SER A 5 76.50 44.26 -16.25
N LEU A 6 76.60 43.43 -17.29
CA LEU A 6 75.77 42.25 -17.61
C LEU A 6 74.32 42.46 -18.08
N ILE A 7 74.15 42.30 -19.40
CA ILE A 7 72.92 41.83 -20.04
C ILE A 7 72.90 40.31 -19.90
N ILE A 8 72.00 39.78 -19.07
CA ILE A 8 71.60 38.36 -19.05
C ILE A 8 70.15 38.30 -19.53
N ALA A 9 69.92 37.39 -20.48
CA ALA A 9 68.62 37.04 -21.01
C ALA A 9 67.66 36.56 -19.91
N ALA A 10 66.50 37.21 -19.80
CA ALA A 10 65.34 36.71 -19.07
C ALA A 10 64.19 36.53 -20.07
N LEU A 11 64.07 35.31 -20.60
CA LEU A 11 62.82 34.80 -21.17
C LEU A 11 61.82 34.70 -20.03
N PHE A 12 60.92 35.68 -19.91
CA PHE A 12 59.73 35.56 -19.08
C PHE A 12 58.76 34.58 -19.75
N ILE A 13 58.69 33.36 -19.25
CA ILE A 13 57.51 32.51 -19.40
C ILE A 13 56.43 33.16 -18.52
N LEU A 14 55.54 33.95 -19.12
CA LEU A 14 54.28 34.35 -18.53
C LEU A 14 53.36 33.12 -18.51
N ALA A 15 53.49 32.30 -17.47
CA ALA A 15 52.42 31.39 -17.08
C ALA A 15 51.32 32.27 -16.47
N GLY A 16 50.39 32.73 -17.31
CA GLY A 16 49.17 33.37 -16.84
C GLY A 16 48.32 32.32 -16.14
N THR A 17 48.40 32.24 -14.82
CA THR A 17 47.34 31.62 -14.02
C THR A 17 46.11 32.50 -14.18
N ALA A 18 45.17 32.12 -15.04
CA ALA A 18 43.83 32.69 -15.00
C ALA A 18 43.31 32.42 -13.58
N ALA A 19 43.05 33.47 -12.81
CA ALA A 19 42.41 33.32 -11.50
C ALA A 19 41.08 32.57 -11.72
N ALA A 20 40.80 31.57 -10.87
CA ALA A 20 39.53 30.85 -10.95
C ALA A 20 38.37 31.85 -10.82
N GLN A 21 37.35 31.70 -11.66
CA GLN A 21 36.13 32.50 -11.57
C GLN A 21 35.49 32.28 -10.20
N ASN A 22 35.23 33.36 -9.46
CA ASN A 22 34.51 33.28 -8.19
C ASN A 22 33.00 33.28 -8.43
N TYR A 23 32.29 32.63 -7.51
CA TYR A 23 30.83 32.52 -7.51
C TYR A 23 30.27 33.00 -6.17
N LYS A 24 29.03 33.47 -6.22
CA LYS A 24 28.23 33.91 -5.08
C LYS A 24 26.96 33.08 -5.01
N LEU A 25 26.52 32.75 -3.80
CA LEU A 25 25.13 32.35 -3.58
C LEU A 25 24.37 33.60 -3.18
N VAL A 26 23.37 33.96 -3.98
CA VAL A 26 22.54 35.14 -3.72
C VAL A 26 21.08 34.76 -3.67
N LYS A 27 20.33 35.56 -2.93
CA LYS A 27 18.91 35.38 -2.67
C LYS A 27 18.15 36.58 -3.21
N VAL A 28 17.23 36.35 -4.14
CA VAL A 28 16.44 37.38 -4.82
C VAL A 28 14.97 37.18 -4.48
N ASN A 29 14.29 38.17 -3.91
CA ASN A 29 12.84 38.08 -3.72
C ASN A 29 12.12 38.23 -5.07
N VAL A 30 11.51 37.14 -5.52
CA VAL A 30 10.82 37.04 -6.81
C VAL A 30 9.30 37.10 -6.68
N ASN A 31 8.75 37.54 -5.54
CA ASN A 31 7.29 37.79 -5.43
C ASN A 31 6.87 39.04 -6.22
N ASP A 32 7.76 40.02 -6.35
CA ASP A 32 7.55 41.19 -7.20
C ASP A 32 7.73 40.81 -8.69
N GLU A 33 6.65 40.94 -9.46
CA GLU A 33 6.65 40.69 -10.91
C GLU A 33 7.66 41.56 -11.67
N THR A 34 7.90 42.77 -11.19
CA THR A 34 8.91 43.69 -11.74
C THR A 34 10.31 43.10 -11.55
N VAL A 35 10.61 42.53 -10.38
CA VAL A 35 11.89 41.90 -10.09
C VAL A 35 12.06 40.64 -10.93
N ARG A 36 11.02 39.81 -11.06
CA ARG A 36 11.04 38.63 -11.95
C ARG A 36 11.37 39.01 -13.39
N ASN A 37 10.64 39.98 -13.95
CA ASN A 37 10.84 40.42 -15.32
C ASN A 37 12.24 41.00 -15.53
N LYS A 38 12.74 41.80 -14.58
CA LYS A 38 14.11 42.32 -14.62
C LYS A 38 15.15 41.21 -14.55
N LEU A 39 14.95 40.20 -13.69
CA LEU A 39 15.87 39.08 -13.54
C LEU A 39 15.92 38.25 -14.83
N LEU A 40 14.77 37.96 -15.43
CA LEU A 40 14.69 37.27 -16.73
C LEU A 40 15.43 38.04 -17.84
N LEU A 41 15.35 39.37 -17.85
CA LEU A 41 16.05 40.22 -18.83
C LEU A 41 17.57 40.25 -18.65
N THR A 42 18.12 39.82 -17.51
CA THR A 42 19.58 39.71 -17.33
C THR A 42 20.18 38.60 -18.19
N GLY A 43 19.36 37.63 -18.64
CA GLY A 43 19.83 36.44 -19.36
C GLY A 43 20.60 35.45 -18.49
N ILE A 44 20.58 35.63 -17.16
CA ILE A 44 21.13 34.67 -16.20
C ILE A 44 20.29 33.42 -16.21
N ASP A 45 20.97 32.28 -16.19
CA ASP A 45 20.32 30.99 -16.13
C ASP A 45 19.72 30.77 -14.73
N LEU A 46 18.42 30.46 -14.69
CA LEU A 46 17.68 30.22 -13.45
C LEU A 46 17.37 28.73 -13.28
N GLU A 47 18.19 27.87 -13.87
CA GLU A 47 18.13 26.44 -13.60
C GLU A 47 18.91 26.09 -12.32
N GLU A 48 18.49 25.01 -11.66
CA GLU A 48 19.09 24.52 -10.41
C GLU A 48 19.08 25.53 -9.26
N THR A 49 18.03 26.36 -9.25
CA THR A 49 17.76 27.36 -8.22
C THR A 49 16.81 26.79 -7.17
N TYR A 50 16.96 27.23 -5.92
CA TYR A 50 16.01 26.89 -4.87
C TYR A 50 15.07 28.06 -4.63
N LEU A 51 13.78 27.89 -4.96
CA LEU A 51 12.74 28.85 -4.61
C LEU A 51 12.22 28.51 -3.22
N ASP A 52 12.57 29.33 -2.23
CA ASP A 52 11.97 29.21 -0.92
C ASP A 52 10.51 29.66 -0.95
N LYS A 53 9.76 29.18 0.02
CA LYS A 53 8.31 29.38 0.06
C LYS A 53 7.91 30.82 0.44
N SER A 54 8.87 31.67 0.83
CA SER A 54 8.68 33.13 0.98
C SER A 54 8.87 33.86 -0.35
N GLY A 55 9.01 33.13 -1.45
CA GLY A 55 9.22 33.67 -2.80
C GLY A 55 10.62 34.21 -2.99
N ASN A 56 11.62 33.71 -2.27
CA ASN A 56 13.01 34.06 -2.53
C ASN A 56 13.71 32.96 -3.32
N LEU A 57 14.27 33.34 -4.45
CA LEU A 57 15.06 32.48 -5.30
C LEU A 57 16.53 32.54 -4.88
N GLU A 58 17.08 31.41 -4.45
CA GLU A 58 18.51 31.22 -4.18
C GLU A 58 19.20 30.71 -5.44
N ILE A 59 20.18 31.48 -5.93
CA ILE A 59 20.87 31.25 -7.19
C ILE A 59 22.37 31.41 -7.03
N TYR A 60 23.13 30.48 -7.62
CA TYR A 60 24.58 30.64 -7.76
C TYR A 60 24.88 31.50 -8.99
N VAL A 61 25.62 32.58 -8.80
CA VAL A 61 25.98 33.52 -9.86
C VAL A 61 27.48 33.81 -9.81
N SER A 62 28.12 33.87 -10.96
CA SER A 62 29.47 34.40 -11.07
C SER A 62 29.53 35.89 -10.71
N ASP A 63 30.72 36.42 -10.44
CA ASP A 63 30.88 37.86 -10.21
C ASP A 63 30.34 38.71 -11.38
N TYR A 64 30.45 38.23 -12.61
CA TYR A 64 29.90 38.91 -13.79
C TYR A 64 28.36 38.94 -13.78
N GLU A 65 27.72 37.80 -13.55
CA GLU A 65 26.26 37.67 -13.47
C GLU A 65 25.69 38.48 -12.30
N TYR A 66 26.38 38.48 -11.16
CA TYR A 66 26.04 39.34 -10.04
C TYR A 66 26.00 40.83 -10.45
N GLN A 67 26.98 41.30 -11.23
CA GLN A 67 26.95 42.68 -11.74
C GLN A 67 25.78 42.91 -12.72
N GLN A 68 25.37 41.92 -13.50
CA GLN A 68 24.16 42.04 -14.35
C GLN A 68 22.89 42.18 -13.50
N ILE A 69 22.76 41.44 -12.40
CA ILE A 69 21.64 41.58 -11.45
C ILE A 69 21.59 42.99 -10.88
N ILE A 70 22.73 43.51 -10.41
CA ILE A 70 22.83 44.88 -9.87
C ILE A 70 22.49 45.92 -10.95
N ALA A 71 23.01 45.75 -12.17
CA ALA A 71 22.74 46.65 -13.30
C ALA A 71 21.27 46.66 -13.73
N ALA A 72 20.55 45.54 -13.55
CA ALA A 72 19.09 45.47 -13.73
C ALA A 72 18.28 46.17 -12.63
N GLY A 73 18.95 46.74 -11.62
CA GLY A 73 18.33 47.44 -10.50
C GLY A 73 17.70 46.50 -9.48
N ILE A 74 18.21 45.26 -9.38
CA ILE A 74 17.83 44.27 -8.38
C ILE A 74 18.88 44.34 -7.25
N SER A 75 18.44 44.33 -6.00
CA SER A 75 19.33 44.28 -4.82
C SER A 75 19.24 42.90 -4.18
N PRO A 76 20.05 41.92 -4.63
CA PRO A 76 20.05 40.58 -4.07
C PRO A 76 20.66 40.57 -2.66
N GLN A 77 20.14 39.73 -1.78
CA GLN A 77 20.82 39.40 -0.52
C GLN A 77 21.96 38.43 -0.81
N VAL A 78 23.19 38.80 -0.46
CA VAL A 78 24.35 37.90 -0.61
C VAL A 78 24.38 36.94 0.58
N ILE A 79 24.28 35.63 0.30
CA ILE A 79 24.35 34.56 1.30
C ILE A 79 25.80 34.05 1.40
N ILE A 80 26.43 33.80 0.25
CA ILE A 80 27.85 33.47 0.14
C ILE A 80 28.48 34.48 -0.81
N ASN A 81 29.46 35.24 -0.34
CA ASN A 81 30.14 36.26 -1.15
C ASN A 81 31.32 35.72 -1.95
N ASP A 82 32.03 34.75 -1.40
CA ASP A 82 33.13 34.06 -2.07
C ASP A 82 32.96 32.56 -1.84
N TRP A 83 32.62 31.85 -2.90
CA TRP A 83 32.38 30.42 -2.85
C TRP A 83 33.65 29.64 -2.52
N ASN A 84 34.80 30.06 -3.03
CA ASN A 84 36.06 29.34 -2.81
C ASN A 84 36.50 29.47 -1.34
N GLU A 85 36.34 30.66 -0.76
CA GLU A 85 36.58 30.91 0.67
C GLU A 85 35.59 30.12 1.53
N TYR A 86 34.29 30.20 1.22
CA TYR A 86 33.24 29.47 1.94
C TYR A 86 33.50 27.97 1.93
N TYR A 87 33.71 27.36 0.76
CA TYR A 87 33.94 25.92 0.64
C TYR A 87 35.22 25.49 1.38
N SER A 88 36.28 26.28 1.30
CA SER A 88 37.54 26.02 2.02
C SER A 88 37.38 26.09 3.54
N SER A 89 36.38 26.84 4.04
CA SER A 89 36.06 26.98 5.47
C SER A 89 35.24 25.82 6.03
N ILE A 90 34.63 24.99 5.17
CA ILE A 90 33.82 23.84 5.62
C ILE A 90 34.72 22.87 6.40
N PRO A 91 34.33 22.44 7.61
CA PRO A 91 35.09 21.49 8.40
C PRO A 91 35.37 20.18 7.64
N LYS A 92 36.63 19.76 7.64
CA LYS A 92 37.07 18.49 7.05
C LYS A 92 37.12 17.42 8.13
N LEU A 93 36.75 16.19 7.76
CA LEU A 93 36.88 15.04 8.65
C LEU A 93 38.35 14.70 8.87
N THR A 94 38.67 14.31 10.09
CA THR A 94 39.92 13.62 10.42
C THR A 94 39.94 12.22 9.80
N GLU A 95 41.12 11.63 9.64
CA GLU A 95 41.24 10.26 9.13
C GLU A 95 40.52 9.22 10.00
N ALA A 96 40.50 9.43 11.33
CA ALA A 96 39.76 8.57 12.25
C ALA A 96 38.24 8.64 12.02
N GLU A 97 37.69 9.84 11.78
CA GLU A 97 36.26 10.01 11.48
C GLU A 97 35.91 9.42 10.11
N LYS A 98 36.76 9.60 9.09
CA LYS A 98 36.57 8.95 7.78
C LYS A 98 36.54 7.43 7.91
N GLN A 99 37.47 6.87 8.68
CA GLN A 99 37.51 5.43 8.94
C GLN A 99 36.27 4.93 9.69
N ALA A 100 35.70 5.75 10.59
CA ALA A 100 34.46 5.40 11.27
C ALA A 100 33.28 5.25 10.29
N PHE A 101 33.14 6.16 9.30
CA PHE A 101 32.12 6.02 8.25
C PHE A 101 32.33 4.79 7.37
N ILE A 102 33.58 4.49 7.00
CA ILE A 102 33.92 3.28 6.22
C ILE A 102 33.59 2.01 7.01
N ASN A 103 33.88 1.99 8.32
CA ASN A 103 33.57 0.85 9.17
C ASN A 103 32.05 0.68 9.38
N ASP A 104 31.30 1.77 9.61
CA ASP A 104 29.82 1.73 9.68
C ASP A 104 29.22 1.17 8.38
N SER A 105 29.74 1.62 7.23
CA SER A 105 29.35 1.13 5.91
C SER A 105 29.59 -0.37 5.75
N ARG A 106 30.75 -0.85 6.20
CA ARG A 106 31.09 -2.29 6.18
C ARG A 106 30.15 -3.10 7.07
N GLU A 107 29.93 -2.65 8.29
CA GLU A 107 29.12 -3.38 9.28
C GLU A 107 27.63 -3.45 8.88
N ARG A 108 27.09 -2.35 8.35
CA ARG A 108 25.65 -2.25 8.06
C ARG A 108 25.28 -2.66 6.64
N PHE A 109 26.16 -2.45 5.67
CA PHE A 109 25.87 -2.65 4.25
C PHE A 109 26.82 -3.60 3.54
N GLY A 110 27.84 -4.14 4.23
CA GLY A 110 28.83 -5.03 3.62
C GLY A 110 29.73 -4.33 2.59
N VAL A 111 29.83 -3.00 2.63
CA VAL A 111 30.60 -2.24 1.64
C VAL A 111 31.94 -1.80 2.23
N GLU A 112 33.04 -2.33 1.70
CA GLU A 112 34.43 -2.08 2.09
C GLU A 112 35.24 -1.35 1.00
N GLY A 113 34.95 -1.56 -0.27
CA GLY A 113 35.72 -1.02 -1.40
C GLY A 113 35.55 0.48 -1.65
N PHE A 114 34.60 1.12 -0.97
CA PHE A 114 34.28 2.53 -1.13
C PHE A 114 34.84 3.37 0.04
N GLY A 115 35.33 4.57 -0.28
CA GLY A 115 35.84 5.53 0.69
C GLY A 115 35.83 6.96 0.16
N TYR A 116 36.73 7.79 0.71
CA TYR A 116 36.87 9.19 0.35
C TYR A 116 37.96 9.40 -0.71
N GLY A 117 37.70 10.26 -1.69
CA GLY A 117 38.69 10.67 -2.69
C GLY A 117 39.47 11.94 -2.31
N SER A 118 40.52 12.24 -3.07
CA SER A 118 41.45 13.34 -2.74
C SER A 118 40.89 14.74 -3.01
N MET A 119 39.82 14.87 -3.80
CA MET A 119 39.25 16.16 -4.20
C MET A 119 38.11 16.56 -3.26
N GLY A 120 38.46 17.00 -2.05
CA GLY A 120 37.47 17.43 -1.05
C GLY A 120 36.70 16.28 -0.40
N GLY A 121 37.15 15.03 -0.56
CA GLY A 121 36.44 13.82 -0.16
C GLY A 121 35.79 13.08 -1.33
N PHE A 122 35.74 13.70 -2.50
CA PHE A 122 35.25 13.11 -3.75
C PHE A 122 36.41 12.57 -4.59
N TYR A 123 36.16 11.51 -5.35
CA TYR A 123 37.16 10.95 -6.26
C TYR A 123 37.43 11.89 -7.42
N THR A 124 38.70 12.15 -7.70
CA THR A 124 39.13 12.71 -9.00
C THR A 124 38.74 11.77 -10.16
N TYR A 125 38.80 12.26 -11.40
CA TYR A 125 38.59 11.41 -12.57
C TYR A 125 39.49 10.16 -12.53
N GLN A 126 40.79 10.31 -12.22
CA GLN A 126 41.68 9.14 -12.16
C GLN A 126 41.30 8.17 -11.03
N GLU A 127 40.96 8.68 -9.84
CA GLU A 127 40.54 7.84 -8.71
C GLU A 127 39.24 7.08 -9.03
N ALA A 128 38.26 7.74 -9.65
CA ALA A 128 36.99 7.12 -10.05
C ALA A 128 37.21 6.00 -11.07
N ILE A 129 38.09 6.19 -12.07
CA ILE A 129 38.43 5.13 -13.02
C ILE A 129 39.21 3.99 -12.35
N ALA A 130 40.07 4.30 -11.37
CA ALA A 130 40.78 3.29 -10.60
C ALA A 130 39.82 2.42 -9.74
N GLN A 131 38.64 2.94 -9.37
CA GLN A 131 37.60 2.13 -8.72
C GLN A 131 37.06 1.05 -9.68
N LEU A 132 36.89 1.35 -10.97
CA LEU A 132 36.47 0.35 -11.97
C LEU A 132 37.53 -0.74 -12.14
N ASP A 133 38.80 -0.35 -12.16
CA ASP A 133 39.92 -1.32 -12.22
C ASP A 133 39.97 -2.20 -10.97
N SER A 134 39.72 -1.61 -9.79
CA SER A 134 39.69 -2.32 -8.50
C SER A 134 38.51 -3.28 -8.40
N ALA A 135 37.33 -2.87 -8.90
CA ALA A 135 36.16 -3.72 -9.00
C ALA A 135 36.45 -4.96 -9.86
N PHE A 136 36.99 -4.79 -11.07
CA PHE A 136 37.35 -5.93 -11.92
C PHE A 136 38.42 -6.83 -11.31
N ALA A 137 39.46 -6.24 -10.71
CA ALA A 137 40.54 -7.02 -10.10
C ALA A 137 40.07 -7.91 -8.94
N ARG A 138 39.06 -7.45 -8.18
CA ARG A 138 38.49 -8.17 -7.04
C ARG A 138 37.36 -9.12 -7.43
N PHE A 139 36.59 -8.79 -8.46
CA PHE A 139 35.36 -9.48 -8.85
C PHE A 139 35.29 -9.82 -10.35
N PRO A 140 36.34 -10.44 -10.95
CA PRO A 140 36.43 -10.61 -12.40
C PRO A 140 35.38 -11.56 -13.00
N ASN A 141 34.74 -12.38 -12.16
CA ASN A 141 33.70 -13.32 -12.59
C ASN A 141 32.33 -12.67 -12.71
N ILE A 142 32.09 -11.52 -12.05
CA ILE A 142 30.79 -10.85 -12.04
C ILE A 142 30.85 -9.40 -12.53
N ALA A 143 32.04 -8.94 -12.93
CA ALA A 143 32.26 -7.62 -13.48
C ALA A 143 33.17 -7.72 -14.72
N THR A 144 32.92 -6.86 -15.70
CA THR A 144 33.80 -6.68 -16.86
C THR A 144 35.05 -5.89 -16.48
N GLN A 145 36.13 -6.04 -17.26
CA GLN A 145 37.13 -4.99 -17.33
C GLN A 145 36.45 -3.70 -17.83
N LYS A 146 36.89 -2.53 -17.34
CA LYS A 146 36.30 -1.26 -17.76
C LYS A 146 36.19 -1.14 -19.29
N ILE A 147 35.05 -0.66 -19.75
CA ILE A 147 34.65 -0.58 -21.15
C ILE A 147 34.89 0.85 -21.64
N LEU A 148 35.65 1.02 -22.71
CA LEU A 148 35.77 2.31 -23.38
C LEU A 148 34.48 2.59 -24.15
N LEU A 149 33.71 3.58 -23.70
CA LEU A 149 32.42 3.92 -24.30
C LEU A 149 32.52 5.05 -25.32
N GLY A 150 33.47 5.96 -25.13
CA GLY A 150 33.71 7.09 -26.02
C GLY A 150 34.94 7.89 -25.60
N THR A 151 35.24 8.94 -26.37
CA THR A 151 36.35 9.86 -26.10
C THR A 151 35.85 11.29 -26.24
N THR A 152 36.12 12.13 -25.25
CA THR A 152 35.72 13.53 -25.18
C THR A 152 36.45 14.40 -26.21
N GLU A 153 36.04 15.66 -26.36
CA GLU A 153 36.70 16.61 -27.27
C GLU A 153 38.18 16.86 -26.89
N GLN A 154 38.54 16.83 -25.61
CA GLN A 154 39.94 16.95 -25.17
C GLN A 154 40.69 15.61 -25.12
N GLY A 155 40.12 14.52 -25.65
CA GLY A 155 40.78 13.23 -25.78
C GLY A 155 40.76 12.36 -24.53
N ARG A 156 39.91 12.67 -23.53
CA ARG A 156 39.74 11.83 -22.34
C ARG A 156 38.74 10.72 -22.60
N SER A 157 39.00 9.55 -22.06
CA SER A 157 38.11 8.39 -22.23
C SER A 157 36.91 8.46 -21.28
N ILE A 158 35.73 8.14 -21.80
CA ILE A 158 34.52 7.88 -21.01
C ILE A 158 34.46 6.37 -20.79
N TRP A 159 34.55 5.96 -19.53
CA TRP A 159 34.59 4.56 -19.14
C TRP A 159 33.28 4.15 -18.47
N GLY A 160 32.89 2.89 -18.68
CA GLY A 160 31.85 2.24 -17.90
C GLY A 160 32.25 0.84 -17.46
N ILE A 161 31.38 0.19 -16.70
CA ILE A 161 31.52 -1.21 -16.30
C ILE A 161 30.16 -1.89 -16.42
N LYS A 162 30.16 -3.16 -16.86
CA LYS A 162 29.01 -4.07 -16.79
C LYS A 162 29.21 -5.06 -15.64
N ILE A 163 28.17 -5.23 -14.81
CA ILE A 163 28.04 -6.23 -13.75
C ILE A 163 26.95 -7.22 -14.17
N SER A 164 27.24 -8.52 -14.09
CA SER A 164 26.37 -9.66 -14.41
C SER A 164 27.15 -10.95 -14.05
N ASP A 165 26.50 -12.07 -13.79
CA ASP A 165 27.15 -13.37 -13.52
C ASP A 165 27.95 -13.93 -14.70
N ASN A 166 27.60 -13.54 -15.94
CA ASN A 166 28.39 -13.80 -17.14
C ASN A 166 28.79 -12.48 -17.82
N PRO A 167 29.67 -11.69 -17.17
CA PRO A 167 29.91 -10.30 -17.56
C PRO A 167 30.56 -10.18 -18.94
N ASN A 168 31.22 -11.21 -19.46
CA ASN A 168 31.84 -11.19 -20.79
C ASN A 168 30.95 -11.78 -21.91
N MET A 169 29.74 -12.23 -21.58
CA MET A 169 28.77 -12.77 -22.53
C MET A 169 27.66 -11.76 -22.83
N VAL A 170 26.97 -11.93 -23.96
CA VAL A 170 25.73 -11.22 -24.26
C VAL A 170 24.59 -12.16 -23.97
N GLU A 171 23.76 -11.80 -23.00
CA GLU A 171 22.63 -12.61 -22.58
C GLU A 171 21.32 -11.89 -22.84
N ASN A 172 20.22 -12.65 -22.81
CA ASN A 172 18.88 -12.09 -22.94
C ASN A 172 18.35 -11.65 -21.56
N GLU A 173 19.13 -10.83 -20.86
CA GLU A 173 18.77 -10.30 -19.57
C GLU A 173 18.24 -8.86 -19.67
N PRO A 174 17.31 -8.46 -18.79
CA PRO A 174 16.92 -7.08 -18.64
C PRO A 174 18.11 -6.20 -18.29
N ARG A 175 18.32 -5.13 -19.07
CA ARG A 175 19.45 -4.22 -18.92
C ARG A 175 19.06 -2.99 -18.11
N VAL A 176 19.97 -2.57 -17.23
CA VAL A 176 19.83 -1.40 -16.35
C VAL A 176 21.00 -0.46 -16.59
N LEU A 177 20.77 0.84 -16.62
CA LEU A 177 21.83 1.85 -16.77
C LEU A 177 21.78 2.90 -15.66
N PHE A 178 22.91 3.11 -15.02
CA PHE A 178 23.17 4.22 -14.12
C PHE A 178 24.32 5.06 -14.66
N ASP A 179 24.13 6.36 -14.72
CA ASP A 179 25.21 7.30 -14.99
C ASP A 179 25.19 8.50 -14.04
N ALA A 180 26.31 9.21 -14.02
CA ALA A 180 26.56 10.30 -13.11
C ALA A 180 27.56 11.30 -13.70
N LEU A 181 27.70 12.46 -13.05
CA LEU A 181 28.64 13.50 -13.43
C LEU A 181 28.47 13.93 -14.90
N ILE A 182 27.21 14.03 -15.36
CA ILE A 182 26.89 14.72 -16.61
C ILE A 182 27.15 16.22 -16.49
N HIS A 183 26.86 16.78 -15.31
CA HIS A 183 27.35 18.09 -14.91
C HIS A 183 28.56 17.94 -14.01
N ALA A 184 29.63 18.65 -14.35
CA ALA A 184 30.94 18.48 -13.73
C ALA A 184 31.02 19.00 -12.28
N ARG A 185 30.09 19.83 -11.82
CA ARG A 185 30.09 20.40 -10.46
C ARG A 185 29.37 19.52 -9.43
N GLU A 186 28.87 18.35 -9.82
CA GLU A 186 27.94 17.52 -9.02
C GLU A 186 28.56 16.17 -8.59
N PRO A 187 29.72 16.14 -7.90
CA PRO A 187 30.49 14.91 -7.67
C PRO A 187 29.79 13.87 -6.79
N ILE A 188 28.80 14.25 -5.97
CA ILE A 188 28.03 13.28 -5.18
C ILE A 188 27.27 12.28 -6.06
N SER A 189 26.92 12.67 -7.29
CA SER A 189 26.34 11.75 -8.27
C SER A 189 27.27 10.58 -8.58
N GLY A 190 28.55 10.86 -8.85
CA GLY A 190 29.57 9.86 -9.16
C GLY A 190 29.86 8.94 -7.98
N MET A 191 29.91 9.52 -6.76
CA MET A 191 30.05 8.73 -5.53
C MET A 191 28.86 7.78 -5.34
N THR A 192 27.64 8.21 -5.66
CA THR A 192 26.41 7.41 -5.49
C THR A 192 26.43 6.16 -6.35
N VAL A 193 26.77 6.27 -7.64
CA VAL A 193 26.82 5.11 -8.53
C VAL A 193 28.00 4.17 -8.24
N LEU A 194 29.13 4.71 -7.78
CA LEU A 194 30.29 3.89 -7.34
C LEU A 194 30.01 3.16 -6.02
N TYR A 195 29.27 3.76 -5.09
CA TYR A 195 28.85 3.07 -3.87
C TYR A 195 27.91 1.90 -4.20
N TYR A 196 26.95 2.10 -5.09
CA TYR A 196 26.05 1.04 -5.54
C TYR A 196 26.78 -0.09 -6.28
N MET A 197 27.78 0.24 -7.10
CA MET A 197 28.68 -0.74 -7.72
C MET A 197 29.29 -1.67 -6.67
N TYR A 198 29.92 -1.11 -5.63
CA TYR A 198 30.54 -1.93 -4.58
C TYR A 198 29.50 -2.71 -3.77
N TYR A 199 28.33 -2.13 -3.49
CA TYR A 199 27.25 -2.86 -2.82
C TYR A 199 26.86 -4.13 -3.57
N LEU A 200 26.71 -4.06 -4.90
CA LEU A 200 26.40 -5.23 -5.72
C LEU A 200 27.53 -6.27 -5.70
N LEU A 201 28.78 -5.83 -5.85
CA LEU A 201 29.92 -6.73 -5.97
C LEU A 201 30.28 -7.41 -4.65
N GLU A 202 30.27 -6.67 -3.54
CA GLU A 202 30.72 -7.16 -2.23
C GLU A 202 29.65 -7.99 -1.50
N ASN A 203 28.39 -7.87 -1.90
CA ASN A 203 27.29 -8.66 -1.35
C ASN A 203 26.84 -9.82 -2.28
N TYR A 204 27.51 -10.03 -3.41
CA TYR A 204 27.25 -11.18 -4.29
C TYR A 204 27.62 -12.49 -3.59
N GLY A 205 26.72 -13.48 -3.64
CA GLY A 205 26.88 -14.78 -2.99
C GLY A 205 26.57 -14.81 -1.49
N THR A 206 26.33 -13.66 -0.85
CA THR A 206 25.99 -13.55 0.57
C THR A 206 24.60 -12.97 0.80
N ASN A 207 24.23 -11.94 0.03
CA ASN A 207 22.89 -11.37 0.02
C ASN A 207 22.07 -12.00 -1.12
N PRO A 208 20.97 -12.71 -0.83
CA PRO A 208 20.15 -13.37 -1.86
C PRO A 208 19.53 -12.41 -2.88
N GLU A 209 19.15 -11.19 -2.47
CA GLU A 209 18.60 -10.17 -3.37
C GLU A 209 19.67 -9.71 -4.37
N VAL A 210 20.86 -9.38 -3.88
CA VAL A 210 21.98 -8.95 -4.74
C VAL A 210 22.42 -10.07 -5.68
N THR A 211 22.52 -11.29 -5.16
CA THR A 211 22.90 -12.48 -5.95
C THR A 211 21.92 -12.67 -7.11
N TYR A 212 20.61 -12.65 -6.81
CA TYR A 212 19.59 -12.75 -7.85
C TYR A 212 19.70 -11.65 -8.91
N LEU A 213 19.90 -10.40 -8.48
CA LEU A 213 19.99 -9.28 -9.41
C LEU A 213 21.21 -9.39 -10.32
N VAL A 214 22.36 -9.79 -9.80
CA VAL A 214 23.59 -9.98 -10.62
C VAL A 214 23.45 -11.20 -11.55
N ASP A 215 22.80 -12.27 -11.11
CA ASP A 215 22.57 -13.49 -11.89
C ASP A 215 21.51 -13.35 -13.00
N ASN A 216 20.75 -12.24 -13.02
CA ASN A 216 19.58 -12.09 -13.90
C ASN A 216 19.47 -10.70 -14.54
N ARG A 217 20.51 -9.86 -14.44
CA ARG A 217 20.51 -8.48 -14.99
C ARG A 217 21.89 -8.14 -15.53
N GLU A 218 21.90 -7.46 -16.67
CA GLU A 218 23.08 -6.71 -17.09
C GLU A 218 23.00 -5.27 -16.54
N ILE A 219 23.83 -4.95 -15.55
CA ILE A 219 23.85 -3.66 -14.86
C ILE A 219 25.03 -2.84 -15.37
N TYR A 220 24.76 -1.71 -16.02
CA TYR A 220 25.77 -0.81 -16.57
C TYR A 220 25.93 0.42 -15.69
N ILE A 221 27.17 0.79 -15.38
CA ILE A 221 27.52 1.97 -14.58
C ILE A 221 28.52 2.83 -15.35
N VAL A 222 28.21 4.13 -15.48
CA VAL A 222 29.10 5.16 -16.05
C VAL A 222 29.36 6.24 -15.00
N PRO A 223 30.46 6.15 -14.23
CA PRO A 223 30.64 6.99 -13.04
C PRO A 223 31.07 8.43 -13.34
N VAL A 224 31.70 8.69 -14.49
CA VAL A 224 32.13 10.03 -14.91
C VAL A 224 31.76 10.23 -16.37
N PHE A 225 30.59 10.80 -16.62
CA PHE A 225 30.08 11.05 -17.97
C PHE A 225 30.72 12.26 -18.67
N ASN A 226 31.08 13.29 -17.90
CA ASN A 226 31.76 14.50 -18.38
C ASN A 226 33.21 14.61 -17.83
N PRO A 227 34.17 13.79 -18.30
CA PRO A 227 35.55 13.83 -17.83
C PRO A 227 36.23 15.20 -18.00
N ASP A 228 35.96 15.91 -19.10
CA ASP A 228 36.64 17.17 -19.40
C ASP A 228 36.21 18.29 -18.47
N GLY A 229 34.90 18.45 -18.24
CA GLY A 229 34.39 19.40 -17.28
C GLY A 229 34.83 19.06 -15.86
N TYR A 230 34.81 17.77 -15.50
CA TYR A 230 35.18 17.34 -14.15
C TYR A 230 36.66 17.57 -13.85
N GLU A 231 37.52 17.25 -14.82
CA GLU A 231 38.95 17.51 -14.72
C GLU A 231 39.27 19.00 -14.72
N TYR A 232 38.50 19.84 -15.43
CA TYR A 232 38.62 21.30 -15.33
C TYR A 232 38.38 21.78 -13.90
N ASN A 233 37.31 21.31 -13.23
CA ASN A 233 37.05 21.60 -11.81
C ASN A 233 38.20 21.14 -10.91
N ARG A 234 38.76 19.95 -11.13
CA ARG A 234 39.94 19.47 -10.37
C ARG A 234 41.17 20.37 -10.58
N GLN A 235 41.37 20.88 -11.79
CA GLN A 235 42.52 21.73 -12.11
C GLN A 235 42.40 23.12 -11.49
N THR A 236 41.22 23.73 -11.51
CA THR A 236 40.98 25.05 -10.92
C THR A 236 40.79 24.99 -9.40
N ASN A 237 40.23 23.90 -8.90
CA ASN A 237 39.85 23.69 -7.51
C ASN A 237 40.29 22.30 -7.02
N PRO A 238 41.61 22.04 -6.85
CA PRO A 238 42.15 20.71 -6.57
C PRO A 238 41.70 20.10 -5.23
N ASN A 239 41.21 20.93 -4.31
CA ASN A 239 40.69 20.50 -3.02
C ASN A 239 39.14 20.37 -3.00
N GLY A 240 38.48 20.44 -4.16
CA GLY A 240 37.02 20.45 -4.32
C GLY A 240 36.43 21.85 -4.42
N GLY A 241 35.14 21.92 -4.74
CA GLY A 241 34.38 23.17 -4.85
C GLY A 241 34.37 23.80 -6.25
N GLY A 242 34.76 23.08 -7.30
CA GLY A 242 34.71 23.62 -8.67
C GLY A 242 33.28 23.79 -9.20
N MET A 243 32.96 24.95 -9.78
CA MET A 243 31.59 25.31 -10.18
C MET A 243 31.30 25.17 -11.67
N TRP A 244 32.26 24.66 -12.47
CA TRP A 244 32.03 24.42 -13.89
C TRP A 244 31.01 23.30 -14.10
N ARG A 245 30.00 23.55 -14.92
CA ARG A 245 28.89 22.62 -15.21
C ARG A 245 29.11 21.81 -16.49
N LYS A 246 29.28 22.52 -17.60
CA LYS A 246 29.20 22.00 -18.98
C LYS A 246 30.36 21.06 -19.33
N ASN A 247 30.39 20.51 -20.55
CA ASN A 247 31.64 19.95 -21.08
C ASN A 247 32.67 21.07 -21.40
N ARG A 248 33.76 20.76 -22.12
CA ARG A 248 34.82 21.74 -22.43
C ARG A 248 35.00 22.01 -23.92
N ARG A 249 33.96 21.80 -24.72
CA ARG A 249 33.94 22.15 -26.15
C ARG A 249 34.37 23.60 -26.38
N ASN A 250 35.21 23.85 -27.38
CA ASN A 250 35.48 25.22 -27.81
C ASN A 250 34.43 25.67 -28.83
N ASN A 251 33.61 26.66 -28.49
CA ASN A 251 32.52 27.12 -29.35
C ASN A 251 32.99 28.09 -30.46
N GLY A 252 34.27 28.50 -30.46
CA GLY A 252 34.86 29.36 -31.49
C GLY A 252 34.57 30.86 -31.32
N ASP A 253 33.76 31.25 -30.35
CA ASP A 253 33.40 32.63 -30.00
C ASP A 253 34.03 33.11 -28.67
N GLY A 254 34.93 32.30 -28.10
CA GLY A 254 35.55 32.54 -26.80
C GLY A 254 34.78 31.93 -25.62
N SER A 255 33.55 31.45 -25.84
CA SER A 255 32.82 30.65 -24.87
C SER A 255 33.22 29.17 -24.96
N TYR A 256 32.97 28.43 -23.87
CA TYR A 256 33.26 27.01 -23.80
C TYR A 256 32.07 26.23 -23.28
N GLY A 257 31.96 24.99 -23.75
CA GLY A 257 31.08 23.97 -23.24
C GLY A 257 29.65 24.04 -23.77
N VAL A 258 29.05 22.85 -23.83
CA VAL A 258 27.64 22.56 -24.06
C VAL A 258 27.08 21.90 -22.80
N ASP A 259 25.87 22.26 -22.42
CA ASP A 259 25.13 21.52 -21.39
C ASP A 259 24.73 20.16 -21.98
N LEU A 260 25.39 19.12 -21.49
CA LEU A 260 25.19 17.76 -21.97
C LEU A 260 23.76 17.28 -21.73
N ASN A 261 23.09 17.72 -20.66
CA ASN A 261 21.71 17.35 -20.38
C ASN A 261 20.69 18.25 -21.11
N ARG A 262 21.14 19.07 -22.06
CA ARG A 262 20.31 19.76 -23.07
C ARG A 262 20.57 19.27 -24.49
N ASN A 263 21.48 18.33 -24.68
CA ASN A 263 22.02 17.95 -25.98
C ASN A 263 21.49 16.60 -26.50
N PHE A 264 20.59 15.91 -25.80
CA PHE A 264 19.99 14.67 -26.29
C PHE A 264 18.91 14.91 -27.34
N GLY A 265 18.71 13.94 -28.24
CA GLY A 265 17.91 14.13 -29.46
C GLY A 265 16.40 14.14 -29.32
N TYR A 266 15.83 13.71 -28.19
CA TYR A 266 14.39 13.75 -28.01
C TYR A 266 13.93 15.15 -27.56
N MET A 267 13.11 15.79 -28.38
CA MET A 267 12.65 17.18 -28.17
C MET A 267 13.80 18.16 -27.94
N TRP A 268 14.92 17.96 -28.64
CA TRP A 268 16.06 18.85 -28.62
C TRP A 268 15.68 20.23 -29.16
N GLY A 269 15.94 21.28 -28.37
CA GLY A 269 15.62 22.65 -28.78
C GLY A 269 14.16 22.86 -29.20
N TYR A 270 13.24 22.11 -28.57
CA TYR A 270 11.80 22.17 -28.84
C TYR A 270 11.25 23.60 -28.85
N ASP A 271 11.71 24.41 -27.90
CA ASP A 271 11.54 25.86 -27.86
C ASP A 271 12.80 26.53 -27.28
N ASN A 272 12.69 27.78 -26.81
CA ASN A 272 13.76 28.50 -26.12
C ASN A 272 13.51 28.61 -24.60
N VAL A 273 12.77 27.66 -24.03
CA VAL A 273 12.49 27.56 -22.60
C VAL A 273 13.17 26.30 -22.07
N GLY A 274 13.99 26.43 -21.01
CA GLY A 274 14.68 25.27 -20.42
C GLY A 274 15.92 24.80 -21.17
N SER A 275 16.34 25.53 -22.20
CA SER A 275 17.66 25.41 -22.82
C SER A 275 17.93 26.68 -23.64
N SER A 276 19.20 26.96 -23.93
CA SER A 276 19.62 28.15 -24.66
C SER A 276 20.31 27.81 -25.98
N ASN A 277 20.16 28.66 -27.00
CA ASN A 277 20.95 28.60 -28.23
C ASN A 277 22.17 29.54 -28.19
N THR A 278 22.38 30.26 -27.09
CA THR A 278 23.51 31.17 -26.87
C THR A 278 24.71 30.40 -26.29
N PRO A 279 25.87 30.33 -26.97
CA PRO A 279 27.01 29.52 -26.54
C PRO A 279 27.57 29.83 -25.14
N SER A 280 27.47 31.09 -24.70
CA SER A 280 27.91 31.53 -23.37
C SER A 280 26.95 31.17 -22.24
N SER A 281 25.74 30.68 -22.53
CA SER A 281 24.77 30.27 -21.51
C SER A 281 25.19 28.96 -20.83
N GLU A 282 24.89 28.83 -19.54
CA GLU A 282 25.08 27.59 -18.77
C GLU A 282 24.21 26.43 -19.29
N THR A 283 23.09 26.74 -19.95
CA THR A 283 22.15 25.78 -20.56
C THR A 283 22.24 25.73 -22.07
N TYR A 284 23.40 26.10 -22.63
CA TYR A 284 23.63 26.04 -24.07
C TYR A 284 23.45 24.61 -24.59
N ARG A 285 22.45 24.40 -25.46
CA ARG A 285 22.04 23.08 -25.97
C ARG A 285 22.94 22.48 -27.05
N GLY A 286 23.98 23.22 -27.46
CA GLY A 286 24.86 22.85 -28.56
C GLY A 286 24.32 23.26 -29.93
N PRO A 287 25.11 23.05 -31.01
CA PRO A 287 24.73 23.41 -32.37
C PRO A 287 23.71 22.45 -33.01
N SER A 288 23.59 21.22 -32.49
CA SER A 288 22.62 20.21 -32.95
C SER A 288 22.44 19.14 -31.88
N ALA A 289 21.34 18.38 -31.93
CA ALA A 289 21.16 17.18 -31.11
C ALA A 289 22.35 16.22 -31.27
N PHE A 290 22.84 15.69 -30.15
CA PHE A 290 24.01 14.82 -30.08
C PHE A 290 25.27 15.39 -30.74
N SER A 291 25.44 16.72 -30.70
CA SER A 291 26.67 17.37 -31.20
C SER A 291 27.91 17.00 -30.39
N GLU A 292 27.72 16.60 -29.14
CA GLU A 292 28.80 16.35 -28.20
C GLU A 292 29.18 14.86 -28.21
N PRO A 293 30.49 14.52 -28.24
CA PRO A 293 30.92 13.13 -28.19
C PRO A 293 30.48 12.41 -26.91
N GLU A 294 30.33 13.16 -25.80
CA GLU A 294 29.79 12.64 -24.54
C GLU A 294 28.34 12.15 -24.72
N THR A 295 27.41 12.98 -25.21
CA THR A 295 25.99 12.59 -25.36
C THR A 295 25.79 11.45 -26.36
N GLN A 296 26.66 11.37 -27.38
CA GLN A 296 26.69 10.22 -28.30
C GLN A 296 27.00 8.90 -27.60
N VAL A 297 27.71 8.89 -26.46
CA VAL A 297 27.97 7.66 -25.70
C VAL A 297 26.69 7.00 -25.23
N ILE A 298 25.78 7.72 -24.59
CA ILE A 298 24.51 7.14 -24.13
C ILE A 298 23.66 6.70 -25.31
N ARG A 299 23.62 7.46 -26.40
CA ARG A 299 22.94 7.05 -27.64
C ARG A 299 23.48 5.70 -28.13
N ASN A 300 24.79 5.61 -28.33
CA ASN A 300 25.46 4.42 -28.88
C ASN A 300 25.40 3.22 -27.91
N LEU A 301 25.27 3.48 -26.60
CA LEU A 301 25.07 2.45 -25.61
C LEU A 301 23.63 1.93 -25.66
N ALA A 302 22.63 2.83 -25.71
CA ALA A 302 21.20 2.53 -25.55
C ALA A 302 20.48 2.09 -26.83
N GLU A 303 20.91 2.52 -28.02
CA GLU A 303 20.30 2.08 -29.28
C GLU A 303 20.41 0.57 -29.52
N PRO A 304 21.60 -0.06 -29.40
CA PRO A 304 21.72 -1.50 -29.58
C PRO A 304 21.32 -2.32 -28.34
N ARG A 305 21.11 -1.67 -27.19
CA ARG A 305 20.81 -2.33 -25.92
C ARG A 305 19.47 -1.85 -25.41
N ASN A 306 18.48 -2.72 -25.49
CA ASN A 306 17.12 -2.45 -25.00
C ASN A 306 17.08 -2.33 -23.47
N PHE A 307 17.57 -1.21 -22.92
CA PHE A 307 17.50 -0.88 -21.50
C PHE A 307 16.05 -0.76 -21.04
N LYS A 308 15.76 -1.27 -19.84
CA LYS A 308 14.43 -1.24 -19.24
C LYS A 308 14.28 -0.07 -18.28
N THR A 309 15.33 0.21 -17.51
CA THR A 309 15.38 1.30 -16.53
C THR A 309 16.67 2.08 -16.68
N TYR A 310 16.59 3.37 -16.38
CA TYR A 310 17.70 4.32 -16.46
C TYR A 310 17.63 5.33 -15.33
N ILE A 311 18.73 5.57 -14.62
CA ILE A 311 18.87 6.69 -13.69
C ILE A 311 20.12 7.49 -14.05
N ASN A 312 19.91 8.79 -14.21
CA ASN A 312 20.95 9.79 -14.35
C ASN A 312 21.05 10.58 -13.04
N TYR A 313 22.15 10.40 -12.33
CA TYR A 313 22.38 11.05 -11.04
C TYR A 313 22.95 12.45 -11.20
N HIS A 314 22.37 13.38 -10.45
CA HIS A 314 22.65 14.80 -10.36
C HIS A 314 22.70 15.26 -8.90
N SER A 315 22.99 16.53 -8.68
CA SER A 315 22.75 17.23 -7.42
C SER A 315 22.49 18.71 -7.68
N TYR A 316 21.61 19.38 -6.95
CA TYR A 316 20.96 18.99 -5.70
C TYR A 316 19.48 19.41 -5.73
N ASN A 317 18.63 18.72 -4.96
CA ASN A 317 17.26 19.15 -4.61
C ASN A 317 16.50 18.14 -3.73
N ASN A 318 17.07 16.96 -3.42
CA ASN A 318 16.34 15.80 -2.93
C ASN A 318 15.11 15.48 -3.79
N SER A 319 15.31 15.32 -5.10
CA SER A 319 14.19 15.08 -6.02
C SER A 319 14.43 13.93 -7.00
N MET A 320 13.34 13.26 -7.40
CA MET A 320 13.29 12.22 -8.43
C MET A 320 12.42 12.69 -9.58
N ILE A 321 13.06 13.13 -10.65
CA ILE A 321 12.42 13.77 -11.79
C ILE A 321 12.23 12.75 -12.90
N TYR A 322 11.01 12.61 -13.39
CA TYR A 322 10.68 11.78 -14.53
C TYR A 322 10.11 12.58 -15.70
N PRO A 323 10.06 11.99 -16.91
CA PRO A 323 9.49 12.65 -18.08
C PRO A 323 8.01 13.07 -17.89
N TRP A 324 7.55 14.13 -18.54
CA TRP A 324 8.32 14.95 -19.47
C TRP A 324 9.06 16.08 -18.77
N GLY A 325 10.25 16.39 -19.29
CA GLY A 325 10.95 17.63 -18.99
C GLY A 325 10.63 18.73 -19.98
N TYR A 326 10.53 18.42 -21.28
CA TYR A 326 10.42 19.44 -22.33
C TYR A 326 9.09 20.23 -22.32
N ILE A 327 8.07 19.73 -21.63
CA ILE A 327 6.74 20.32 -21.56
C ILE A 327 6.08 20.05 -20.21
N ASN A 328 5.23 20.96 -19.73
CA ASN A 328 4.43 20.79 -18.52
C ASN A 328 3.23 19.87 -18.79
N GLN A 329 3.50 18.60 -19.07
CA GLN A 329 2.50 17.54 -19.23
C GLN A 329 3.04 16.22 -18.68
N VAL A 330 2.13 15.38 -18.20
CA VAL A 330 2.45 14.03 -17.75
C VAL A 330 2.59 13.05 -18.93
N THR A 331 3.34 11.97 -18.74
CA THR A 331 3.49 10.92 -19.75
C THR A 331 2.27 9.99 -19.81
N PRO A 332 2.10 9.22 -20.91
CA PRO A 332 1.13 8.13 -20.96
C PRO A 332 1.29 7.09 -19.83
N ASP A 333 2.53 6.89 -19.37
CA ASP A 333 2.86 5.94 -18.29
C ASP A 333 2.99 6.62 -16.91
N ASN A 334 2.41 7.81 -16.71
CA ASN A 334 2.57 8.58 -15.46
C ASN A 334 2.20 7.79 -14.21
N ALA A 335 1.13 6.97 -14.25
CA ALA A 335 0.77 6.10 -13.13
C ALA A 335 1.89 5.11 -12.75
N THR A 336 2.64 4.62 -13.74
CA THR A 336 3.80 3.76 -13.51
C THR A 336 4.96 4.55 -12.91
N PHE A 337 5.21 5.77 -13.38
CA PHE A 337 6.22 6.65 -12.80
C PHE A 337 5.93 6.95 -11.33
N VAL A 338 4.69 7.36 -11.01
CA VAL A 338 4.22 7.65 -9.64
C VAL A 338 4.30 6.42 -8.74
N GLU A 339 3.89 5.23 -9.22
CA GLU A 339 4.03 3.98 -8.47
C GLU A 339 5.50 3.74 -8.10
N PHE A 340 6.40 3.88 -9.07
CA PHE A 340 7.82 3.65 -8.84
C PHE A 340 8.46 4.67 -7.90
N THR A 341 8.21 5.96 -8.11
CA THR A 341 8.80 7.00 -7.28
C THR A 341 8.20 7.03 -5.88
N SER A 342 6.90 6.76 -5.72
CA SER A 342 6.29 6.68 -4.39
C SER A 342 6.87 5.53 -3.55
N TYR A 343 7.30 4.42 -4.16
CA TYR A 343 8.02 3.36 -3.43
C TYR A 343 9.41 3.82 -3.01
N MET A 344 10.17 4.44 -3.92
CA MET A 344 11.54 4.89 -3.66
C MET A 344 11.60 6.04 -2.64
N SER A 345 10.64 6.97 -2.71
CA SER A 345 10.52 8.15 -1.82
C SER A 345 10.39 7.75 -0.35
N ARG A 346 9.76 6.61 -0.03
CA ARG A 346 9.68 6.09 1.35
C ARG A 346 11.05 5.80 1.98
N TYR A 347 12.10 5.66 1.17
CA TYR A 347 13.44 5.32 1.66
C TYR A 347 14.40 6.51 1.64
N ASN A 348 14.36 7.35 0.60
CA ASN A 348 15.25 8.51 0.49
C ASN A 348 14.59 9.83 0.89
N GLY A 349 13.27 9.88 1.04
CA GLY A 349 12.51 11.09 1.36
C GLY A 349 12.48 12.13 0.24
N PHE A 350 12.79 11.75 -1.00
CA PHE A 350 12.87 12.70 -2.10
C PHE A 350 11.48 13.03 -2.65
N ASP A 351 11.27 14.30 -2.98
CA ASP A 351 10.12 14.76 -3.77
C ASP A 351 10.19 14.15 -5.17
N TYR A 352 9.04 13.98 -5.84
CA TYR A 352 9.02 13.38 -7.18
C TYR A 352 7.93 13.97 -8.07
N GLY A 353 8.19 13.95 -9.37
CA GLY A 353 7.29 14.55 -10.35
C GLY A 353 7.94 14.72 -11.72
N THR A 354 7.19 15.38 -12.62
CA THR A 354 7.74 16.00 -13.83
C THR A 354 8.66 17.17 -13.47
N SER A 355 9.45 17.66 -14.43
CA SER A 355 10.36 18.79 -14.18
C SER A 355 9.64 20.03 -13.66
N TYR A 356 8.46 20.32 -14.21
CA TYR A 356 7.68 21.46 -13.74
C TYR A 356 7.17 21.25 -12.30
N GLN A 357 6.75 20.03 -11.96
CA GLN A 357 6.25 19.71 -10.61
C GLN A 357 7.34 19.75 -9.54
N THR A 358 8.58 19.37 -9.86
CA THR A 358 9.68 19.30 -8.89
C THR A 358 10.58 20.52 -8.89
N LEU A 359 10.78 21.15 -10.05
CA LEU A 359 11.73 22.26 -10.24
C LEU A 359 11.04 23.59 -10.59
N GLY A 360 9.78 23.57 -11.01
CA GLY A 360 9.04 24.78 -11.42
C GLY A 360 9.34 25.26 -12.85
N TYR A 361 10.13 24.52 -13.64
CA TYR A 361 10.47 24.86 -15.02
C TYR A 361 10.60 23.64 -15.92
N ASN A 362 10.49 23.85 -17.24
CA ASN A 362 10.70 22.83 -18.27
C ASN A 362 12.18 22.74 -18.67
N SER A 363 12.64 21.59 -19.15
CA SER A 363 13.99 21.37 -19.70
C SER A 363 13.94 20.45 -20.91
N ASN A 364 14.51 20.88 -22.03
CA ASN A 364 14.47 20.14 -23.31
C ASN A 364 15.81 19.49 -23.65
N GLY A 365 15.76 18.40 -24.42
CA GLY A 365 16.97 17.65 -24.81
C GLY A 365 17.65 16.92 -23.64
N THR A 366 16.88 16.45 -22.66
CA THR A 366 17.41 15.77 -21.47
C THR A 366 17.60 14.27 -21.69
N ALA A 367 18.50 13.66 -20.93
CA ALA A 367 18.78 12.24 -21.00
C ALA A 367 17.55 11.39 -20.60
N ARG A 368 16.82 11.79 -19.55
CA ARG A 368 15.61 11.08 -19.09
C ARG A 368 14.52 11.06 -20.17
N ASP A 369 14.30 12.20 -20.84
CA ASP A 369 13.28 12.32 -21.89
C ASP A 369 13.67 11.51 -23.11
N TYR A 370 14.96 11.49 -23.48
CA TYR A 370 15.47 10.62 -24.54
C TYR A 370 15.29 9.14 -24.21
N MET A 371 15.63 8.71 -22.98
CA MET A 371 15.54 7.30 -22.59
C MET A 371 14.10 6.77 -22.61
N TYR A 372 13.11 7.60 -22.31
CA TYR A 372 11.69 7.23 -22.37
C TYR A 372 11.01 7.49 -23.73
N GLY A 373 11.25 8.67 -24.30
CA GLY A 373 10.50 9.18 -25.45
C GLY A 373 10.98 8.67 -26.81
N GLU A 374 12.29 8.46 -26.99
CA GLU A 374 12.81 7.89 -28.24
C GLU A 374 12.51 6.39 -28.27
N GLN A 375 11.63 5.97 -29.20
CA GLN A 375 11.19 4.58 -29.35
C GLN A 375 11.28 4.06 -30.78
N THR A 376 11.82 4.86 -31.71
CA THR A 376 12.06 4.49 -33.10
C THR A 376 13.43 3.82 -33.27
N THR A 377 14.48 4.35 -32.64
CA THR A 377 15.83 3.77 -32.72
C THR A 377 16.17 2.79 -31.60
N LYS A 378 15.40 2.80 -30.51
CA LYS A 378 15.59 1.94 -29.34
C LYS A 378 14.26 1.58 -28.68
N GLY A 379 14.27 0.63 -27.74
CA GLY A 379 13.10 0.36 -26.92
C GLY A 379 12.89 1.42 -25.83
N LYS A 380 11.65 1.48 -25.32
CA LYS A 380 11.28 2.34 -24.18
C LYS A 380 12.03 1.94 -22.92
N ALA A 381 12.74 2.89 -22.31
CA ALA A 381 13.34 2.76 -20.99
C ALA A 381 12.71 3.75 -20.01
N TYR A 382 12.38 3.32 -18.80
CA TYR A 382 11.89 4.23 -17.77
C TYR A 382 13.06 5.03 -17.19
N GLY A 383 13.27 6.23 -17.74
CA GLY A 383 14.37 7.14 -17.41
C GLY A 383 14.03 8.14 -16.31
N TYR A 384 15.02 8.44 -15.47
CA TYR A 384 14.90 9.36 -14.33
C TYR A 384 16.13 10.25 -14.20
N THR A 385 15.94 11.43 -13.63
CA THR A 385 17.00 12.25 -13.05
C THR A 385 16.83 12.24 -11.54
N PHE A 386 17.89 11.91 -10.80
CA PHE A 386 17.89 11.95 -9.33
C PHE A 386 18.79 13.09 -8.85
N GLU A 387 18.23 14.06 -8.16
CA GLU A 387 18.93 15.20 -7.57
C GLU A 387 19.30 14.90 -6.11
N VAL A 388 20.54 14.48 -5.86
CA VAL A 388 20.98 14.02 -4.54
C VAL A 388 21.44 15.20 -3.67
N GLY A 389 20.92 15.26 -2.44
CA GLY A 389 21.29 16.28 -1.46
C GLY A 389 20.30 17.43 -1.42
N ALA A 390 20.15 18.03 -0.23
CA ALA A 390 19.29 19.19 -0.02
C ALA A 390 19.97 20.48 -0.52
N SER A 391 19.23 21.59 -0.54
CA SER A 391 19.81 22.92 -0.81
C SER A 391 20.96 23.29 0.13
N SER A 392 20.91 22.81 1.38
CA SER A 392 22.00 22.98 2.37
C SER A 392 23.23 22.11 2.10
N ASP A 393 23.09 21.02 1.34
CA ASP A 393 24.22 20.20 0.89
C ASP A 393 24.88 20.83 -0.36
N GLY A 394 24.08 21.46 -1.23
CA GLY A 394 24.55 22.14 -2.44
C GLY A 394 25.23 21.19 -3.43
N PHE A 395 25.99 21.77 -4.37
CA PHE A 395 26.71 20.99 -5.39
C PHE A 395 27.89 20.18 -4.82
N TRP A 396 28.50 20.67 -3.74
CA TRP A 396 29.64 20.03 -3.08
C TRP A 396 29.35 19.80 -1.59
N PRO A 397 28.61 18.72 -1.25
CA PRO A 397 28.32 18.37 0.13
C PRO A 397 29.58 18.21 0.98
N SER A 398 29.48 18.48 2.28
CA SER A 398 30.58 18.26 3.21
C SER A 398 30.95 16.77 3.32
N GLN A 399 32.18 16.47 3.77
CA GLN A 399 32.67 15.09 3.86
C GLN A 399 31.81 14.18 4.76
N SER A 400 31.21 14.72 5.82
CA SER A 400 30.30 13.97 6.69
C SER A 400 28.96 13.62 6.02
N ARG A 401 28.63 14.25 4.89
CA ARG A 401 27.38 14.03 4.15
C ARG A 401 27.51 13.00 3.03
N ILE A 402 28.73 12.67 2.58
CA ILE A 402 28.96 11.74 1.46
C ILE A 402 28.33 10.36 1.74
N PHE A 403 28.73 9.70 2.82
CA PHE A 403 28.21 8.36 3.15
C PHE A 403 26.70 8.34 3.37
N PRO A 404 26.12 9.24 4.20
CA PRO A 404 24.65 9.32 4.34
C PRO A 404 23.92 9.47 3.00
N LEU A 405 24.39 10.35 2.11
CA LEU A 405 23.74 10.61 0.83
C LEU A 405 23.79 9.41 -0.14
N VAL A 406 24.93 8.72 -0.24
CA VAL A 406 25.03 7.53 -1.10
C VAL A 406 24.25 6.35 -0.53
N GLN A 407 24.21 6.20 0.80
CA GLN A 407 23.48 5.13 1.49
C GLN A 407 21.96 5.29 1.36
N LEU A 408 21.45 6.53 1.43
CA LEU A 408 20.02 6.83 1.23
C LEU A 408 19.49 6.36 -0.15
N ASN A 409 20.38 6.25 -1.14
CA ASN A 409 20.03 5.86 -2.50
C ASN A 409 20.16 4.34 -2.80
N LEU A 410 20.66 3.53 -1.86
CA LEU A 410 20.83 2.08 -2.07
C LEU A 410 19.51 1.36 -2.38
N ARG A 411 18.48 1.57 -1.54
CA ARG A 411 17.20 0.87 -1.72
C ARG A 411 16.46 1.31 -2.99
N PRO A 412 16.41 2.60 -3.35
CA PRO A 412 15.97 3.04 -4.68
C PRO A 412 16.70 2.35 -5.85
N ASN A 413 18.03 2.21 -5.76
CA ASN A 413 18.83 1.57 -6.81
C ASN A 413 18.54 0.07 -6.96
N LEU A 414 18.44 -0.66 -5.85
CA LEU A 414 18.03 -2.08 -5.85
C LEU A 414 16.64 -2.24 -6.45
N TYR A 415 15.70 -1.40 -6.04
CA TYR A 415 14.34 -1.43 -6.58
C TYR A 415 14.34 -1.17 -8.09
N LYS A 416 15.07 -0.16 -8.58
CA LYS A 416 15.18 0.11 -10.02
C LYS A 416 15.82 -1.01 -10.83
N THR A 417 16.71 -1.76 -10.20
CA THR A 417 17.34 -2.94 -10.80
C THR A 417 16.38 -4.12 -10.86
N TRP A 418 15.57 -4.34 -9.81
CA TRP A 418 14.45 -5.28 -9.82
C TRP A 418 13.46 -5.00 -10.95
N LEU A 419 13.00 -3.76 -11.03
CA LEU A 419 11.96 -3.31 -11.96
C LEU A 419 12.29 -3.57 -13.44
N ALA A 420 13.57 -3.64 -13.80
CA ALA A 420 13.96 -3.95 -15.17
C ALA A 420 13.45 -5.31 -15.65
N GLY A 421 13.45 -6.31 -14.76
CA GLY A 421 12.90 -7.64 -15.04
C GLY A 421 11.55 -7.85 -14.38
N GLU A 422 11.35 -9.02 -13.80
CA GLU A 422 10.21 -9.36 -12.97
C GLU A 422 10.41 -8.86 -11.53
N TYR A 423 9.35 -8.32 -10.92
CA TYR A 423 9.35 -7.98 -9.50
C TYR A 423 7.94 -8.14 -8.95
N VAL A 424 7.67 -9.27 -8.29
CA VAL A 424 6.32 -9.61 -7.82
C VAL A 424 6.23 -9.42 -6.32
N SER A 425 5.21 -8.68 -5.89
CA SER A 425 4.91 -8.46 -4.48
C SER A 425 3.44 -8.72 -4.16
N LEU A 426 3.16 -8.88 -2.88
CA LEU A 426 1.80 -8.87 -2.38
C LEU A 426 1.19 -7.48 -2.63
N LYS A 427 0.02 -7.44 -3.27
CA LYS A 427 -0.81 -6.22 -3.39
C LYS A 427 -1.85 -6.20 -2.30
N SER A 428 -2.53 -7.33 -2.06
CA SER A 428 -3.46 -7.47 -0.95
C SER A 428 -3.54 -8.93 -0.48
N PRO A 429 -3.67 -9.21 0.83
CA PRO A 429 -3.69 -10.57 1.34
C PRO A 429 -4.95 -11.37 0.97
N GLY A 430 -6.11 -10.73 0.93
CA GLY A 430 -7.41 -11.34 0.63
C GLY A 430 -7.82 -12.45 1.60
N TYR A 431 -8.98 -12.36 2.23
CA TYR A 431 -9.45 -13.36 3.20
C TYR A 431 -10.89 -13.78 2.90
N ASP A 432 -11.23 -15.03 3.22
CA ASP A 432 -12.61 -15.52 3.24
C ASP A 432 -13.41 -15.00 4.45
N LYS A 433 -12.73 -14.43 5.44
CA LYS A 433 -13.32 -13.79 6.62
C LYS A 433 -13.00 -12.30 6.67
N GLN A 434 -13.99 -11.50 7.05
CA GLN A 434 -13.83 -10.05 7.26
C GLN A 434 -13.12 -9.72 8.58
N TYR A 435 -13.31 -10.58 9.60
CA TYR A 435 -12.76 -10.43 10.95
C TYR A 435 -12.22 -11.77 11.44
N PHE A 436 -11.30 -11.73 12.41
CA PHE A 436 -10.60 -12.92 12.90
C PHE A 436 -10.90 -13.12 14.38
N ASN A 437 -11.55 -14.21 14.74
CA ASN A 437 -11.83 -14.56 16.13
C ASN A 437 -11.03 -15.80 16.56
N PRO A 438 -10.87 -16.03 17.87
CA PRO A 438 -10.20 -17.23 18.37
C PRO A 438 -10.85 -18.51 17.83
N GLY A 439 -10.03 -19.45 17.37
CA GLY A 439 -10.49 -20.71 16.77
C GLY A 439 -10.82 -20.64 15.27
N ASP A 440 -10.78 -19.47 14.64
CA ASP A 440 -11.10 -19.34 13.22
C ASP A 440 -10.08 -20.08 12.34
N LEU A 441 -10.59 -20.85 11.37
CA LEU A 441 -9.85 -21.32 10.21
C LEU A 441 -10.04 -20.33 9.06
N VAL A 442 -8.95 -19.76 8.57
CA VAL A 442 -8.95 -18.70 7.57
C VAL A 442 -8.35 -19.23 6.26
N THR A 443 -9.02 -18.92 5.16
CA THR A 443 -8.52 -19.12 3.81
C THR A 443 -8.09 -17.78 3.22
N MET A 444 -6.87 -17.72 2.69
CA MET A 444 -6.34 -16.55 2.02
C MET A 444 -6.43 -16.67 0.51
N SER A 445 -6.81 -15.56 -0.12
CA SER A 445 -6.79 -15.38 -1.58
C SER A 445 -5.95 -14.17 -1.98
N PRO A 446 -4.61 -14.26 -1.86
CA PRO A 446 -3.72 -13.12 -2.07
C PRO A 446 -3.75 -12.65 -3.52
N VAL A 447 -3.79 -11.33 -3.68
CA VAL A 447 -3.58 -10.65 -4.96
C VAL A 447 -2.11 -10.28 -5.04
N LEU A 448 -1.42 -10.86 -6.01
CA LEU A 448 -0.04 -10.54 -6.36
C LEU A 448 -0.01 -9.50 -7.47
N LYS A 449 0.97 -8.60 -7.44
CA LYS A 449 1.24 -7.64 -8.51
C LYS A 449 2.68 -7.78 -8.97
N ASN A 450 2.87 -7.97 -10.27
CA ASN A 450 4.18 -7.84 -10.89
C ASN A 450 4.43 -6.36 -11.21
N GLN A 451 5.22 -5.69 -10.40
CA GLN A 451 5.64 -4.31 -10.62
C GLN A 451 6.74 -4.21 -11.69
N GLY A 452 7.40 -5.33 -12.00
CA GLY A 452 8.47 -5.42 -12.98
C GLY A 452 8.03 -5.20 -14.43
N LEU A 453 9.00 -4.88 -15.28
CA LEU A 453 8.87 -4.63 -16.72
C LEU A 453 9.05 -5.88 -17.59
N SER A 454 9.23 -7.05 -16.96
CA SER A 454 9.22 -8.36 -17.62
C SER A 454 8.23 -9.31 -16.94
N THR A 455 7.75 -10.31 -17.68
CA THR A 455 6.87 -11.35 -17.14
C THR A 455 7.61 -12.18 -16.10
N GLY A 456 7.00 -12.36 -14.92
CA GLY A 456 7.51 -13.28 -13.90
C GLY A 456 7.05 -14.70 -14.18
N TYR A 457 7.96 -15.66 -14.00
CA TYR A 457 7.72 -17.10 -14.17
C TYR A 457 8.16 -17.85 -12.92
N ASN A 458 7.73 -19.11 -12.78
CA ASN A 458 8.11 -19.98 -11.66
C ASN A 458 7.87 -19.33 -10.29
N LEU A 459 6.74 -18.63 -10.17
CA LEU A 459 6.42 -17.84 -9.00
C LEU A 459 5.77 -18.71 -7.92
N THR A 460 6.28 -18.62 -6.70
CA THR A 460 5.67 -19.25 -5.54
C THR A 460 5.45 -18.24 -4.42
N THR A 461 4.51 -18.52 -3.54
CA THR A 461 4.28 -17.72 -2.34
C THR A 461 4.34 -18.59 -1.10
N SER A 462 4.67 -17.98 0.04
CA SER A 462 4.53 -18.65 1.32
C SER A 462 4.07 -17.73 2.43
N ILE A 463 3.45 -18.30 3.44
CA ILE A 463 3.20 -17.66 4.73
C ILE A 463 3.92 -18.42 5.84
N GLU A 464 4.52 -17.67 6.75
CA GLU A 464 5.20 -18.22 7.92
C GLU A 464 4.76 -17.43 9.15
N SER A 465 4.21 -18.13 10.15
CA SER A 465 3.76 -17.50 11.38
C SER A 465 4.94 -16.93 12.16
N LEU A 466 4.82 -15.68 12.59
CA LEU A 466 5.73 -15.03 13.54
C LEU A 466 5.14 -14.99 14.96
N SER A 467 4.02 -15.69 15.19
CA SER A 467 3.28 -15.66 16.46
C SER A 467 2.80 -17.07 16.85
N PRO A 468 2.91 -17.47 18.13
CA PRO A 468 2.34 -18.74 18.58
C PRO A 468 0.80 -18.77 18.49
N LEU A 469 0.16 -17.62 18.25
CA LEU A 469 -1.29 -17.51 18.12
C LEU A 469 -1.79 -17.80 16.70
N LEU A 470 -0.89 -18.03 15.73
CA LEU A 470 -1.26 -18.44 14.37
C LEU A 470 -0.55 -19.75 14.03
N THR A 471 -1.33 -20.72 13.56
CA THR A 471 -0.82 -21.98 13.03
C THR A 471 -1.07 -22.01 11.53
N THR A 472 -0.02 -22.12 10.71
CA THR A 472 -0.17 -22.21 9.26
C THR A 472 -0.68 -23.59 8.87
N GLY A 473 -1.67 -23.63 7.96
CA GLY A 473 -2.16 -24.84 7.32
C GLY A 473 -1.44 -25.05 5.99
N THR A 474 -2.09 -24.66 4.88
CA THR A 474 -1.46 -24.60 3.57
C THR A 474 -0.54 -23.38 3.51
N ALA A 475 0.76 -23.61 3.74
CA ALA A 475 1.73 -22.54 3.93
C ALA A 475 2.38 -22.04 2.63
N SER A 476 2.17 -22.70 1.48
CA SER A 476 2.76 -22.30 0.19
C SER A 476 1.83 -22.54 -0.99
N ALA A 477 1.91 -21.69 -2.01
CA ALA A 477 1.12 -21.82 -3.23
C ALA A 477 1.92 -21.43 -4.48
N GLN A 478 1.52 -21.98 -5.63
CA GLN A 478 2.06 -21.64 -6.95
C GLN A 478 1.26 -20.48 -7.57
N ALA A 479 1.95 -19.55 -8.21
CA ALA A 479 1.35 -18.40 -8.89
C ALA A 479 1.50 -18.44 -10.42
N ASP A 480 2.03 -19.53 -10.99
CA ASP A 480 2.39 -19.68 -12.40
C ASP A 480 3.19 -18.47 -12.94
N SER A 481 2.75 -17.87 -14.05
CA SER A 481 3.29 -16.63 -14.59
C SER A 481 2.38 -15.43 -14.37
N ILE A 482 2.97 -14.26 -14.13
CA ILE A 482 2.27 -12.96 -14.07
C ILE A 482 2.95 -12.03 -15.07
N SER A 483 2.19 -11.55 -16.07
CA SER A 483 2.71 -10.64 -17.10
C SER A 483 3.35 -9.40 -16.47
N ALA A 484 4.27 -8.76 -17.20
CA ALA A 484 4.78 -7.45 -16.79
C ALA A 484 3.60 -6.52 -16.43
N ARG A 485 3.67 -5.86 -15.28
CA ARG A 485 2.61 -4.97 -14.77
C ARG A 485 1.26 -5.62 -14.46
N GLY A 486 1.16 -6.94 -14.59
CA GLY A 486 -0.06 -7.70 -14.35
C GLY A 486 -0.31 -7.96 -12.87
N GLU A 487 -1.54 -8.39 -12.60
CA GLU A 487 -1.97 -8.84 -11.28
C GLU A 487 -2.57 -10.24 -11.39
N LYS A 488 -2.46 -11.02 -10.31
CA LYS A 488 -3.08 -12.35 -10.23
C LYS A 488 -3.57 -12.62 -8.82
N THR A 489 -4.83 -13.04 -8.72
CA THR A 489 -5.40 -13.55 -7.46
C THR A 489 -5.15 -15.04 -7.35
N LEU A 490 -4.60 -15.49 -6.22
CA LEU A 490 -4.44 -16.91 -5.92
C LEU A 490 -5.64 -17.39 -5.09
N THR A 491 -6.69 -17.87 -5.76
CA THR A 491 -7.93 -18.27 -5.08
C THR A 491 -7.74 -19.46 -4.13
N ASN A 492 -8.15 -19.29 -2.87
CA ASN A 492 -8.13 -20.32 -1.81
C ASN A 492 -6.78 -21.02 -1.65
N ALA A 493 -5.69 -20.26 -1.80
CA ALA A 493 -4.37 -20.81 -2.04
C ALA A 493 -3.58 -21.09 -0.75
N LEU A 494 -3.83 -20.34 0.32
CA LEU A 494 -3.10 -20.46 1.59
C LEU A 494 -4.10 -20.51 2.75
N THR A 495 -3.77 -21.20 3.84
CA THR A 495 -4.65 -21.26 5.02
C THR A 495 -3.88 -21.12 6.33
N PHE A 496 -4.53 -20.56 7.34
CA PHE A 496 -4.02 -20.52 8.71
C PHE A 496 -5.16 -20.60 9.72
N ALA A 497 -4.83 -20.99 10.95
CA ALA A 497 -5.75 -21.06 12.08
C ALA A 497 -5.37 -20.01 13.13
N VAL A 498 -6.36 -19.33 13.68
CA VAL A 498 -6.22 -18.48 14.87
C VAL A 498 -6.33 -19.34 16.11
N SER A 499 -5.37 -19.24 17.02
CA SER A 499 -5.37 -19.98 18.28
C SER A 499 -6.64 -19.70 19.09
N PRO A 500 -7.30 -20.72 19.67
CA PRO A 500 -8.40 -20.53 20.62
C PRO A 500 -8.02 -19.69 21.85
N ASN A 501 -6.73 -19.62 22.17
CA ASN A 501 -6.21 -18.81 23.28
C ASN A 501 -5.97 -17.35 22.91
N ALA A 502 -6.22 -16.95 21.66
CA ALA A 502 -6.11 -15.57 21.24
C ALA A 502 -7.16 -14.70 21.93
N THR A 503 -6.82 -13.44 22.17
CA THR A 503 -7.67 -12.46 22.84
C THR A 503 -7.79 -11.20 21.97
N VAL A 504 -8.80 -10.38 22.24
CA VAL A 504 -9.11 -9.14 21.51
C VAL A 504 -7.91 -8.18 21.36
N ALA A 505 -6.97 -8.19 22.31
CA ALA A 505 -5.80 -7.32 22.28
C ALA A 505 -4.66 -7.87 21.41
N ASP A 506 -4.73 -9.14 21.01
CA ASP A 506 -3.65 -9.79 20.28
C ASP A 506 -3.55 -9.28 18.84
N ARG A 507 -2.31 -9.05 18.41
CA ARG A 507 -1.96 -8.63 17.06
C ARG A 507 -0.95 -9.60 16.44
N PRO A 508 -1.35 -10.86 16.23
CA PRO A 508 -0.41 -11.85 15.75
C PRO A 508 0.01 -11.52 14.31
N LYS A 509 1.24 -11.87 13.99
CA LYS A 509 1.88 -11.54 12.72
C LYS A 509 2.28 -12.81 11.99
N PHE A 510 2.28 -12.74 10.67
CA PHE A 510 2.96 -13.71 9.81
C PHE A 510 3.71 -12.96 8.72
N VAL A 511 4.76 -13.56 8.18
CA VAL A 511 5.47 -13.04 7.02
C VAL A 511 4.93 -13.70 5.76
N PHE A 512 4.59 -12.89 4.77
CA PHE A 512 4.24 -13.32 3.42
C PHE A 512 5.44 -13.10 2.51
N LYS A 513 5.88 -14.15 1.82
CA LYS A 513 7.02 -14.10 0.90
C LYS A 513 6.57 -14.47 -0.50
N VAL A 514 7.11 -13.78 -1.50
CA VAL A 514 7.00 -14.14 -2.92
C VAL A 514 8.38 -14.57 -3.40
N PHE A 515 8.42 -15.66 -4.15
CA PHE A 515 9.65 -16.23 -4.70
C PHE A 515 9.59 -16.35 -6.21
N THR A 516 10.77 -16.32 -6.81
CA THR A 516 11.04 -16.77 -8.18
C THR A 516 12.07 -17.89 -8.08
N GLY A 517 11.65 -19.12 -8.37
CA GLY A 517 12.43 -20.30 -8.01
C GLY A 517 12.70 -20.35 -6.50
N ALA A 518 13.98 -20.37 -6.12
CA ALA A 518 14.40 -20.37 -4.70
C ALA A 518 14.64 -18.97 -4.11
N ASN A 519 14.62 -17.93 -4.93
CA ASN A 519 14.99 -16.57 -4.52
C ASN A 519 13.77 -15.79 -4.04
N ILE A 520 13.92 -15.08 -2.92
CA ILE A 520 12.87 -14.19 -2.39
C ILE A 520 12.87 -12.91 -3.22
N MET A 521 11.75 -12.63 -3.88
CA MET A 521 11.52 -11.37 -4.58
C MET A 521 11.07 -10.29 -3.60
N SER A 522 10.11 -10.63 -2.75
CA SER A 522 9.55 -9.70 -1.77
C SER A 522 9.10 -10.42 -0.52
N SER A 523 9.13 -9.69 0.58
CA SER A 523 8.73 -10.17 1.89
C SER A 523 7.98 -9.04 2.60
N ASP A 524 6.79 -9.33 3.11
CA ASP A 524 5.97 -8.38 3.83
C ASP A 524 5.42 -8.99 5.11
N THR A 525 5.30 -8.20 6.17
CA THR A 525 4.77 -8.66 7.46
C THR A 525 3.32 -8.28 7.58
N ILE A 526 2.44 -9.27 7.64
CA ILE A 526 1.02 -9.07 7.81
C ILE A 526 0.68 -9.16 9.29
N THR A 527 0.00 -8.14 9.79
CA THR A 527 -0.50 -8.09 11.17
C THR A 527 -2.00 -8.26 11.17
N LEU A 528 -2.51 -9.27 11.90
CA LEU A 528 -3.94 -9.47 12.09
C LEU A 528 -4.41 -8.72 13.35
N SER A 529 -5.70 -8.38 13.40
CA SER A 529 -6.35 -7.91 14.62
C SER A 529 -7.39 -8.95 15.04
N ILE A 530 -7.31 -9.43 16.28
CA ILE A 530 -8.23 -10.43 16.80
C ILE A 530 -9.47 -9.76 17.38
N GLY A 531 -10.64 -10.29 17.05
CA GLY A 531 -11.94 -9.79 17.43
C GLY A 531 -12.71 -9.19 16.26
N THR A 532 -13.98 -8.91 16.53
CA THR A 532 -14.93 -8.31 15.60
C THR A 532 -15.26 -6.89 16.06
N PRO A 533 -15.24 -5.87 15.19
CA PRO A 533 -15.52 -4.50 15.61
C PRO A 533 -16.98 -4.33 16.02
N VAL A 534 -17.17 -3.81 17.22
CA VAL A 534 -18.45 -3.35 17.74
C VAL A 534 -18.40 -1.83 17.81
N TYR A 535 -19.16 -1.18 16.94
CA TYR A 535 -19.17 0.26 16.79
C TYR A 535 -20.04 0.90 17.89
N THR A 536 -19.43 1.80 18.66
CA THR A 536 -20.14 2.71 19.57
C THR A 536 -20.65 3.95 18.82
N LEU A 537 -19.96 4.31 17.73
CA LEU A 537 -20.36 5.33 16.79
C LEU A 537 -20.07 4.79 15.39
N LEU A 538 -21.01 4.94 14.46
CA LEU A 538 -20.79 4.73 13.03
C LEU A 538 -21.62 5.73 12.24
N ASP A 539 -20.99 6.43 11.31
CA ASP A 539 -21.59 7.42 10.45
C ASP A 539 -21.07 7.24 9.01
N SER A 540 -21.93 6.70 8.14
CA SER A 540 -21.62 6.46 6.73
C SER A 540 -21.82 7.69 5.84
N ALA A 541 -21.82 8.90 6.43
CA ALA A 541 -22.08 10.19 5.77
C ALA A 541 -23.43 10.34 5.03
N ASN A 542 -24.30 9.34 5.13
CA ASN A 542 -25.62 9.28 4.50
C ASN A 542 -26.70 9.97 5.32
N ASN A 543 -26.45 10.15 6.61
CA ASN A 543 -27.26 11.03 7.44
C ASN A 543 -26.70 12.46 7.30
N PRO A 544 -27.55 13.51 7.26
CA PRO A 544 -27.07 14.89 7.40
C PRO A 544 -26.24 14.98 8.70
N LEU A 545 -25.39 16.02 8.84
CA LEU A 545 -24.41 16.27 9.93
C LEU A 545 -25.00 16.29 11.38
N THR A 546 -25.84 15.33 11.75
CA THR A 546 -26.59 15.23 13.01
C THR A 546 -25.68 14.85 14.17
N ASN A 547 -24.65 14.07 13.87
CA ASN A 547 -23.60 13.72 14.82
C ASN A 547 -22.52 14.81 14.93
N TRP A 548 -22.56 15.84 14.08
CA TRP A 548 -21.43 16.74 13.88
C TRP A 548 -21.81 18.22 13.94
N THR A 549 -21.06 18.98 14.72
CA THR A 549 -21.05 20.44 14.71
C THR A 549 -19.98 20.94 13.75
N VAL A 550 -20.37 21.69 12.72
CA VAL A 550 -19.44 22.30 11.76
C VAL A 550 -19.16 23.75 12.12
N THR A 551 -17.88 24.11 12.16
CA THR A 551 -17.42 25.51 12.24
C THR A 551 -16.47 25.81 11.09
N ALA A 552 -16.60 26.99 10.48
CA ALA A 552 -15.79 27.38 9.33
C ALA A 552 -15.48 28.88 9.39
N ASN A 553 -14.21 29.22 9.17
CA ASN A 553 -13.77 30.58 8.90
C ASN A 553 -12.77 30.53 7.73
N PRO A 554 -13.04 31.17 6.57
CA PRO A 554 -14.28 31.86 6.21
C PRO A 554 -15.50 30.92 6.22
N ALA A 555 -16.72 31.49 6.20
CA ALA A 555 -17.96 30.70 6.38
C ALA A 555 -18.21 29.64 5.29
N THR A 556 -17.57 29.79 4.13
CA THR A 556 -17.59 28.85 3.00
C THR A 556 -16.22 28.86 2.31
N PRO A 557 -15.74 27.72 1.78
CA PRO A 557 -16.33 26.37 1.89
C PRO A 557 -16.32 25.81 3.33
N LYS A 558 -17.12 24.77 3.58
CA LYS A 558 -17.24 24.12 4.89
C LYS A 558 -17.56 22.62 4.73
N TRP A 559 -17.39 21.85 5.81
CA TRP A 559 -17.80 20.45 5.83
C TRP A 559 -19.28 20.25 5.48
N GLU A 560 -19.53 19.47 4.43
CA GLU A 560 -20.85 19.14 3.90
C GLU A 560 -20.87 17.72 3.33
N SER A 561 -22.06 17.14 3.20
CA SER A 561 -22.25 15.85 2.52
C SER A 561 -22.28 16.04 1.00
N THR A 562 -21.58 15.18 0.26
CA THR A 562 -21.46 15.17 -1.20
C THR A 562 -21.69 13.76 -1.76
N ASN A 563 -22.16 13.67 -3.00
CA ASN A 563 -22.34 12.43 -3.74
C ASN A 563 -21.39 12.31 -4.95
N THR A 564 -20.39 13.19 -5.06
CA THR A 564 -19.41 13.21 -6.15
C THR A 564 -18.48 12.00 -6.12
N THR A 565 -18.21 11.50 -4.92
CA THR A 565 -17.32 10.37 -4.64
C THR A 565 -17.68 9.82 -3.26
N TYR A 566 -17.59 8.50 -3.08
CA TYR A 566 -17.86 7.84 -1.80
C TYR A 566 -17.25 6.44 -1.81
N VAL A 567 -17.04 5.88 -0.63
CA VAL A 567 -16.79 4.44 -0.43
C VAL A 567 -18.12 3.74 -0.24
N SER A 568 -18.93 4.23 0.70
CA SER A 568 -20.25 3.72 1.01
C SER A 568 -21.32 4.60 0.37
N SER A 569 -22.03 4.05 -0.61
CA SER A 569 -23.04 4.80 -1.36
C SER A 569 -24.17 5.35 -0.47
N PRO A 570 -24.80 6.50 -0.80
CA PRO A 570 -24.45 7.41 -1.91
C PRO A 570 -23.63 8.65 -1.55
N ASN A 571 -23.17 8.85 -0.31
CA ASN A 571 -22.51 10.09 0.09
C ASN A 571 -21.20 9.90 0.85
N SER A 572 -20.37 10.94 0.85
CA SER A 572 -19.25 11.15 1.77
C SER A 572 -19.33 12.57 2.35
N PHE A 573 -18.53 12.89 3.37
CA PHE A 573 -18.29 14.28 3.78
C PHE A 573 -17.10 14.87 3.02
N THR A 574 -17.13 16.19 2.79
CA THR A 574 -16.02 16.97 2.24
C THR A 574 -16.03 18.39 2.81
N ASP A 575 -14.86 19.00 3.05
CA ASP A 575 -14.77 20.39 3.49
C ASP A 575 -15.04 21.41 2.37
N SER A 576 -14.97 20.99 1.10
CA SER A 576 -14.99 21.86 -0.07
C SER A 576 -15.87 21.28 -1.18
N LYS A 577 -17.15 21.06 -0.86
CA LYS A 577 -18.14 20.49 -1.79
C LYS A 577 -18.25 21.20 -3.14
N THR A 578 -18.07 22.52 -3.16
CA THR A 578 -18.25 23.35 -4.36
C THR A 578 -16.94 24.01 -4.76
N GLY A 579 -16.03 23.24 -5.35
CA GLY A 579 -14.72 23.73 -5.83
C GLY A 579 -13.61 23.52 -4.79
N ASN A 580 -12.55 24.33 -4.85
CA ASN A 580 -11.41 24.19 -3.96
C ASN A 580 -11.65 24.85 -2.59
N TYR A 581 -10.93 24.42 -1.55
CA TYR A 581 -10.97 25.08 -0.23
C TYR A 581 -10.54 26.55 -0.29
N ALA A 582 -10.86 27.34 0.72
CA ALA A 582 -10.42 28.74 0.79
C ALA A 582 -9.01 28.87 1.37
N SER A 583 -8.26 29.90 0.98
CA SER A 583 -7.02 30.30 1.67
C SER A 583 -7.33 30.88 3.06
N ASN A 584 -6.38 30.77 3.99
CA ASN A 584 -6.46 31.18 5.39
C ASN A 584 -7.65 30.56 6.13
N ALA A 585 -8.06 29.37 5.73
CA ALA A 585 -9.24 28.72 6.25
C ALA A 585 -8.92 27.89 7.50
N THR A 586 -9.90 27.83 8.39
CA THR A 586 -9.98 26.83 9.45
C THR A 586 -11.39 26.25 9.43
N VAL A 587 -11.51 25.01 8.98
CA VAL A 587 -12.79 24.34 8.75
C VAL A 587 -12.81 23.06 9.56
N THR A 588 -13.82 22.91 10.40
CA THR A 588 -13.85 21.88 11.44
C THR A 588 -15.17 21.10 11.40
N LEU A 589 -15.05 19.77 11.43
CA LEU A 589 -16.12 18.81 11.66
C LEU A 589 -15.90 18.19 13.04
N GLN A 590 -16.70 18.55 14.02
CA GLN A 590 -16.53 18.12 15.41
C GLN A 590 -17.72 17.29 15.86
N LEU A 591 -17.48 16.20 16.58
CA LEU A 591 -18.57 15.42 17.18
C LEU A 591 -19.43 16.32 18.10
N THR A 592 -20.76 16.23 17.99
CA THR A 592 -21.68 17.03 18.79
C THR A 592 -21.78 16.53 20.22
N ASN A 593 -21.88 15.20 20.40
CA ASN A 593 -21.99 14.56 21.70
C ASN A 593 -20.73 13.74 21.99
N PRO A 594 -20.12 13.82 23.18
CA PRO A 594 -18.91 13.05 23.48
C PRO A 594 -19.20 11.55 23.59
N VAL A 595 -18.22 10.73 23.21
CA VAL A 595 -18.24 9.26 23.38
C VAL A 595 -17.49 8.89 24.66
N ASN A 596 -18.08 8.01 25.48
CA ASN A 596 -17.42 7.49 26.67
C ASN A 596 -16.39 6.42 26.32
N LEU A 597 -15.15 6.83 26.04
CA LEU A 597 -14.07 5.92 25.67
C LEU A 597 -13.60 5.03 26.83
N GLY A 598 -13.76 5.48 28.08
CA GLY A 598 -13.40 4.70 29.27
C GLY A 598 -14.28 3.47 29.50
N ALA A 599 -15.43 3.38 28.83
CA ALA A 599 -16.29 2.19 28.85
C ALA A 599 -15.90 1.14 27.79
N LEU A 600 -14.94 1.44 26.91
CA LEU A 600 -14.55 0.60 25.79
C LEU A 600 -13.18 -0.04 26.05
N THR A 601 -13.00 -1.29 25.64
CA THR A 601 -11.69 -1.94 25.68
C THR A 601 -10.93 -1.65 24.39
N ALA A 602 -9.77 -1.01 24.51
CA ALA A 602 -8.91 -0.62 23.38
C ALA A 602 -9.67 0.01 22.19
N PRO A 603 -10.47 1.07 22.42
CA PRO A 603 -11.24 1.70 21.36
C PRO A 603 -10.32 2.28 20.28
N LYS A 604 -10.82 2.29 19.05
CA LYS A 604 -10.17 2.91 17.90
C LYS A 604 -11.13 3.79 17.13
N LEU A 605 -10.60 4.84 16.54
CA LEU A 605 -11.26 5.62 15.49
C LEU A 605 -10.89 5.02 14.13
N THR A 606 -11.86 4.88 13.23
CA THR A 606 -11.64 4.50 11.84
C THR A 606 -12.49 5.33 10.91
N PHE A 607 -12.01 5.57 9.70
CA PHE A 607 -12.74 6.25 8.63
C PHE A 607 -12.03 6.00 7.31
N TRP A 608 -12.74 6.07 6.20
CA TRP A 608 -12.13 6.17 4.88
C TRP A 608 -11.81 7.62 4.57
N THR A 609 -10.68 7.85 3.93
CA THR A 609 -10.28 9.19 3.51
C THR A 609 -9.53 9.21 2.18
N LYS A 610 -9.68 10.32 1.48
CA LYS A 610 -8.83 10.75 0.37
C LYS A 610 -8.72 12.28 0.44
N TYR A 611 -7.66 12.86 -0.12
CA TYR A 611 -7.43 14.30 0.00
C TYR A 611 -6.49 14.84 -1.09
N ASP A 612 -6.62 16.12 -1.41
CA ASP A 612 -5.68 16.89 -2.21
C ASP A 612 -5.51 18.27 -1.55
N MET A 613 -4.37 18.45 -0.91
CA MET A 613 -3.97 19.63 -0.15
C MET A 613 -2.59 20.09 -0.61
N GLU A 614 -2.25 21.35 -0.39
CA GLU A 614 -0.88 21.82 -0.63
C GLU A 614 0.10 21.12 0.31
N ALA A 615 1.02 20.34 -0.27
CA ALA A 615 2.04 19.62 0.49
C ALA A 615 2.91 20.55 1.34
N ASN A 616 3.27 20.11 2.54
CA ASN A 616 4.09 20.80 3.53
C ASN A 616 3.49 22.12 4.09
N TRP A 617 2.25 22.45 3.74
CA TRP A 617 1.62 23.72 4.09
C TRP A 617 0.22 23.51 4.62
N ASP A 618 -0.74 23.29 3.74
CA ASP A 618 -2.12 23.02 4.11
C ASP A 618 -2.22 21.62 4.72
N TYR A 619 -3.10 21.45 5.69
CA TYR A 619 -3.20 20.18 6.36
C TYR A 619 -4.57 19.86 6.93
N GLY A 620 -4.89 18.57 6.87
CA GLY A 620 -5.93 17.95 7.66
C GLY A 620 -5.36 17.43 8.98
N GLN A 621 -6.03 17.65 10.09
CA GLN A 621 -5.65 17.09 11.39
C GLN A 621 -6.87 16.50 12.10
N VAL A 622 -6.70 15.28 12.63
CA VAL A 622 -7.67 14.66 13.53
C VAL A 622 -7.22 14.86 14.96
N SER A 623 -8.13 15.21 15.85
CA SER A 623 -7.82 15.43 17.26
C SER A 623 -8.89 14.89 18.18
N VAL A 624 -8.48 14.56 19.39
CA VAL A 624 -9.35 14.17 20.50
C VAL A 624 -9.30 15.23 21.60
N SER A 625 -10.43 15.43 22.27
CA SER A 625 -10.56 16.28 23.45
C SER A 625 -11.24 15.51 24.59
N THR A 626 -10.62 15.49 25.77
CA THR A 626 -11.17 14.88 27.00
C THR A 626 -11.78 15.91 27.97
N ASN A 627 -11.80 17.20 27.61
CA ASN A 627 -12.24 18.30 28.48
C ASN A 627 -13.34 19.18 27.84
N GLY A 628 -14.25 18.55 27.08
CA GLY A 628 -15.40 19.23 26.49
C GLY A 628 -15.06 20.21 25.35
N GLY A 629 -13.90 20.05 24.71
CA GLY A 629 -13.47 20.84 23.55
C GLY A 629 -12.55 22.01 23.89
N SER A 630 -12.15 22.15 25.16
CA SER A 630 -11.31 23.27 25.62
C SER A 630 -9.83 23.10 25.23
N ALA A 631 -9.35 21.86 25.12
CA ALA A 631 -8.02 21.52 24.63
C ALA A 631 -8.09 20.27 23.74
N TRP A 632 -7.20 20.20 22.75
CA TRP A 632 -7.19 19.16 21.73
C TRP A 632 -5.81 18.53 21.61
N THR A 633 -5.77 17.21 21.49
CA THR A 633 -4.56 16.44 21.23
C THR A 633 -4.67 15.81 19.84
N ALA A 634 -3.68 16.06 18.98
CA ALA A 634 -3.62 15.48 17.65
C ALA A 634 -3.41 13.96 17.73
N LEU A 635 -4.14 13.20 16.90
CA LEU A 635 -4.08 11.74 16.85
C LEU A 635 -3.20 11.28 15.69
N ALA A 636 -2.31 10.32 15.97
CA ALA A 636 -1.51 9.66 14.94
C ALA A 636 -2.28 8.45 14.39
N GLY A 637 -2.28 8.32 13.06
CA GLY A 637 -2.88 7.21 12.32
C GLY A 637 -1.87 6.49 11.44
N LEU A 638 -2.36 5.59 10.59
CA LEU A 638 -1.60 4.85 9.59
C LEU A 638 -1.02 5.74 8.48
N TYR A 639 -1.69 6.85 8.14
CA TYR A 639 -1.30 7.73 7.04
C TYR A 639 -0.99 9.16 7.48
N THR A 640 -0.85 9.42 8.78
CA THR A 640 -0.42 10.74 9.28
C THR A 640 1.10 10.89 9.20
N GLU A 641 1.56 12.07 8.80
CA GLU A 641 2.96 12.46 8.77
C GLU A 641 3.25 13.56 9.81
N PRO A 642 4.50 13.67 10.31
CA PRO A 642 4.86 14.73 11.25
C PRO A 642 4.89 16.09 10.53
N GLY A 643 4.16 17.07 11.07
CA GLY A 643 4.13 18.41 10.51
C GLY A 643 5.52 19.06 10.41
N THR A 644 5.79 19.70 9.29
CA THR A 644 7.11 20.23 8.93
C THR A 644 7.48 21.54 9.62
N GLY A 645 6.51 22.26 10.20
CA GLY A 645 6.72 23.55 10.84
C GLY A 645 6.66 24.78 9.95
N SER A 646 6.43 24.64 8.63
CA SER A 646 6.26 25.80 7.72
C SER A 646 4.98 26.62 8.00
N PHE A 647 3.94 25.96 8.49
CA PHE A 647 2.64 26.49 8.94
C PHE A 647 1.91 25.41 9.74
N GLN A 648 2.11 24.17 9.27
CA GLN A 648 1.87 22.93 9.98
C GLN A 648 2.45 22.94 11.40
N PRO A 649 1.74 22.42 12.40
CA PRO A 649 2.24 22.30 13.76
C PRO A 649 3.48 21.37 13.79
N PRO A 650 4.68 21.86 14.18
CA PRO A 650 5.91 21.07 14.10
C PRO A 650 5.80 19.74 14.84
N GLY A 651 6.08 18.65 14.16
CA GLY A 651 6.13 17.29 14.70
C GLY A 651 4.78 16.69 15.10
N GLN A 652 3.66 17.40 14.95
CA GLN A 652 2.34 16.83 15.23
C GLN A 652 1.83 16.01 14.03
N PRO A 653 1.07 14.92 14.28
CA PRO A 653 0.50 14.12 13.21
C PRO A 653 -0.57 14.91 12.43
N LEU A 654 -0.48 14.85 11.10
CA LEU A 654 -1.41 15.48 10.16
C LEU A 654 -1.40 14.78 8.79
N TYR A 655 -2.30 15.20 7.90
CA TYR A 655 -2.32 14.86 6.48
C TYR A 655 -2.01 16.09 5.65
N ASP A 656 -1.22 15.95 4.59
CA ASP A 656 -1.00 16.98 3.57
C ASP A 656 -0.72 16.31 2.20
N GLY A 657 -0.54 17.12 1.16
CA GLY A 657 -0.27 16.62 -0.19
C GLY A 657 -1.46 15.88 -0.82
N VAL A 658 -1.18 14.88 -1.66
CA VAL A 658 -2.19 14.22 -2.50
C VAL A 658 -2.34 12.74 -2.17
N ARG A 659 -3.58 12.34 -1.89
CA ARG A 659 -4.06 10.97 -1.78
C ARG A 659 -5.30 10.82 -2.65
N SER A 660 -5.13 10.38 -3.90
CA SER A 660 -6.23 10.24 -4.87
C SER A 660 -7.15 9.05 -4.61
N ASP A 661 -6.61 7.97 -4.06
CA ASP A 661 -7.35 6.74 -3.75
C ASP A 661 -7.90 6.78 -2.33
N TRP A 662 -9.10 6.24 -2.14
CA TRP A 662 -9.66 6.04 -0.79
C TRP A 662 -8.80 5.05 0.00
N VAL A 663 -8.33 5.48 1.16
CA VAL A 663 -7.60 4.65 2.11
C VAL A 663 -8.35 4.60 3.44
N ARG A 664 -8.30 3.46 4.11
CA ARG A 664 -8.92 3.29 5.43
C ARG A 664 -7.92 3.66 6.51
N GLU A 665 -8.26 4.70 7.28
CA GLU A 665 -7.49 5.18 8.41
C GLU A 665 -7.91 4.50 9.73
N GLU A 666 -6.97 4.38 10.66
CA GLU A 666 -7.18 3.87 12.01
C GLU A 666 -6.30 4.60 13.03
N MET A 667 -6.89 5.05 14.14
CA MET A 667 -6.18 5.74 15.23
C MET A 667 -6.52 5.08 16.57
N ASP A 668 -5.50 4.90 17.41
CA ASP A 668 -5.65 4.33 18.74
C ASP A 668 -6.24 5.36 19.72
N LEU A 669 -7.32 4.98 20.39
CA LEU A 669 -7.98 5.80 21.42
C LEU A 669 -7.85 5.19 22.82
N ALA A 670 -7.11 4.10 23.00
CA ALA A 670 -7.02 3.35 24.27
C ALA A 670 -6.49 4.18 25.45
N ASN A 671 -5.68 5.20 25.18
CA ASN A 671 -5.11 6.08 26.21
C ASN A 671 -6.08 7.15 26.72
N TYR A 672 -7.32 7.22 26.21
CA TYR A 672 -8.31 8.20 26.58
C TYR A 672 -9.48 7.52 27.31
N SER A 673 -9.59 7.74 28.62
CA SER A 673 -10.58 7.05 29.47
C SER A 673 -11.77 7.92 29.89
N ALA A 674 -12.06 8.99 29.14
CA ALA A 674 -13.08 9.98 29.48
C ALA A 674 -14.11 10.17 28.35
N ASN A 675 -15.18 10.91 28.64
CA ASN A 675 -16.09 11.43 27.64
C ASN A 675 -15.31 12.33 26.67
N SER A 676 -15.13 11.84 25.45
CA SER A 676 -14.20 12.42 24.50
C SER A 676 -14.92 12.88 23.24
N LEU A 677 -14.49 14.03 22.72
CA LEU A 677 -14.91 14.55 21.42
C LEU A 677 -13.84 14.24 20.39
N ILE A 678 -14.26 13.95 19.17
CA ILE A 678 -13.39 13.80 18.00
C ILE A 678 -13.62 14.97 17.06
N ARG A 679 -12.56 15.43 16.41
CA ARG A 679 -12.59 16.56 15.49
C ARG A 679 -11.70 16.31 14.28
N PHE A 680 -12.23 16.57 13.10
CA PHE A 680 -11.49 16.68 11.84
C PHE A 680 -11.37 18.16 11.50
N GLN A 681 -10.17 18.64 11.23
CA GLN A 681 -9.91 20.04 10.97
C GLN A 681 -9.01 20.19 9.75
N LEU A 682 -9.47 20.96 8.75
CA LEU A 682 -8.63 21.47 7.68
C LEU A 682 -8.11 22.86 8.09
N ARG A 683 -6.81 23.10 7.91
CA ARG A 683 -6.19 24.42 8.03
C ARG A 683 -5.38 24.74 6.78
N THR A 684 -5.57 25.95 6.26
CA THR A 684 -4.92 26.38 5.02
C THR A 684 -4.19 27.71 5.19
N ASP A 685 -3.16 27.90 4.39
CA ASP A 685 -2.29 29.06 4.36
C ASP A 685 -2.81 30.16 3.41
N GLY A 686 -2.00 31.17 3.13
CA GLY A 686 -2.40 32.33 2.32
C GLY A 686 -2.44 32.12 0.80
N SER A 687 -2.00 30.98 0.27
CA SER A 687 -1.90 30.71 -1.17
C SER A 687 -2.52 29.36 -1.55
N GLN A 688 -2.28 28.93 -2.80
CA GLN A 688 -2.57 27.61 -3.39
C GLN A 688 -3.77 26.84 -2.80
N VAL A 689 -4.92 26.90 -3.48
CA VAL A 689 -6.12 26.16 -3.07
C VAL A 689 -6.34 24.90 -3.91
N ARG A 690 -6.78 23.81 -3.27
CA ARG A 690 -7.01 22.49 -3.91
C ARG A 690 -8.35 21.87 -3.52
N ASP A 691 -8.64 20.66 -4.01
CA ASP A 691 -9.94 19.97 -3.84
C ASP A 691 -10.28 19.62 -2.38
N GLY A 692 -9.29 19.58 -1.47
CA GLY A 692 -9.53 19.42 -0.04
C GLY A 692 -9.62 17.98 0.42
N TRP A 693 -10.45 17.73 1.43
CA TRP A 693 -10.43 16.53 2.24
C TRP A 693 -11.79 15.85 2.27
N TYR A 694 -11.80 14.54 1.99
CA TYR A 694 -12.99 13.70 1.99
C TYR A 694 -12.92 12.66 3.10
N LEU A 695 -14.07 12.41 3.74
CA LEU A 695 -14.24 11.43 4.82
C LEU A 695 -15.48 10.58 4.55
N ASP A 696 -15.39 9.28 4.81
CA ASP A 696 -16.52 8.34 4.72
C ASP A 696 -16.42 7.25 5.80
N ASP A 697 -17.54 6.62 6.14
CA ASP A 697 -17.68 5.58 7.19
C ASP A 697 -16.89 5.88 8.49
N ILE A 698 -17.13 7.05 9.08
CA ILE A 698 -16.48 7.46 10.34
C ILE A 698 -17.05 6.62 11.48
N GLY A 699 -16.21 5.88 12.19
CA GLY A 699 -16.64 5.06 13.30
C GLY A 699 -15.67 4.99 14.46
N ILE A 700 -16.22 4.85 15.66
CA ILE A 700 -15.47 4.49 16.87
C ILE A 700 -15.91 3.10 17.26
N TYR A 701 -14.97 2.17 17.32
CA TYR A 701 -15.26 0.78 17.63
C TYR A 701 -14.29 0.22 18.67
N SER A 702 -14.74 -0.82 19.36
CA SER A 702 -13.86 -1.72 20.12
C SER A 702 -13.94 -3.09 19.49
N LEU A 703 -12.84 -3.84 19.50
CA LEU A 703 -12.89 -5.23 19.10
C LEU A 703 -13.54 -6.02 20.23
N GLN A 704 -14.40 -6.98 19.90
CA GLN A 704 -15.00 -7.91 20.84
C GLN A 704 -14.97 -9.31 20.26
N ILE A 705 -14.87 -10.31 21.12
CA ILE A 705 -15.15 -11.70 20.74
C ILE A 705 -16.66 -11.86 20.89
N VAL A 706 -17.37 -12.14 19.80
CA VAL A 706 -18.85 -12.26 19.83
C VAL A 706 -19.21 -13.69 20.21
N PRO A 707 -19.81 -13.97 21.39
CA PRO A 707 -20.18 -15.32 21.86
C PRO A 707 -21.33 -15.96 21.08
N VAL A 708 -21.59 -17.26 21.30
CA VAL A 708 -22.84 -17.90 20.86
C VAL A 708 -24.00 -17.39 21.71
N GLU A 709 -24.93 -16.66 21.11
CA GLU A 709 -26.12 -16.16 21.79
C GLU A 709 -27.39 -16.84 21.27
N LEU A 710 -28.01 -17.64 22.14
CA LEU A 710 -29.26 -18.33 21.85
C LEU A 710 -30.46 -17.43 22.18
N THR A 711 -31.33 -17.22 21.20
CA THR A 711 -32.52 -16.36 21.35
C THR A 711 -33.79 -17.08 21.74
N GLY A 712 -33.83 -18.41 21.57
CA GLY A 712 -34.98 -19.20 21.97
C GLY A 712 -34.72 -20.68 21.77
N LEU A 713 -35.18 -21.48 22.71
CA LEU A 713 -35.31 -22.93 22.61
C LEU A 713 -36.76 -23.27 22.91
N SER A 714 -37.45 -23.90 21.95
CA SER A 714 -38.83 -24.31 22.10
C SER A 714 -39.01 -25.75 21.64
N CYS A 715 -40.08 -26.38 22.13
CA CYS A 715 -40.50 -27.69 21.67
C CYS A 715 -42.00 -27.67 21.40
N THR A 716 -42.43 -28.22 20.26
CA THR A 716 -43.84 -28.37 19.90
C THR A 716 -44.15 -29.83 19.58
N VAL A 717 -45.26 -30.36 20.13
CA VAL A 717 -45.68 -31.75 19.89
C VAL A 717 -46.75 -31.77 18.80
N ASN A 718 -46.61 -32.68 17.83
CA ASN A 718 -47.60 -32.95 16.79
C ASN A 718 -47.69 -34.45 16.46
N GLU A 719 -48.52 -34.81 15.47
CA GLU A 719 -48.77 -36.20 15.05
C GLU A 719 -47.50 -36.97 14.63
N ASN A 720 -46.40 -36.25 14.33
CA ASN A 720 -45.12 -36.78 13.87
C ASN A 720 -44.00 -36.76 14.94
N GLY A 721 -44.31 -36.40 16.19
CA GLY A 721 -43.35 -36.39 17.30
C GLY A 721 -43.21 -35.04 18.01
N ALA A 722 -42.08 -34.84 18.70
CA ALA A 722 -41.72 -33.60 19.38
C ALA A 722 -40.65 -32.84 18.58
N LEU A 723 -41.03 -31.69 18.01
CA LEU A 723 -40.16 -30.81 17.24
C LEU A 723 -39.47 -29.81 18.15
N VAL A 724 -38.16 -30.01 18.36
CA VAL A 724 -37.27 -29.11 19.10
C VAL A 724 -36.70 -28.08 18.11
N GLN A 725 -36.82 -26.79 18.43
CA GLN A 725 -36.36 -25.69 17.59
C GLN A 725 -35.56 -24.69 18.40
N TRP A 726 -34.49 -24.16 17.82
CA TRP A 726 -33.75 -23.06 18.42
C TRP A 726 -33.17 -22.14 17.36
N SER A 727 -32.89 -20.90 17.79
CA SER A 727 -32.27 -19.90 16.96
C SER A 727 -31.11 -19.22 17.70
N THR A 728 -29.99 -19.04 17.02
CA THR A 728 -28.85 -18.24 17.46
C THR A 728 -28.88 -16.89 16.75
N VAL A 729 -28.55 -15.80 17.46
CA VAL A 729 -28.28 -14.49 16.80
C VAL A 729 -26.82 -14.31 16.45
N SER A 730 -25.94 -15.04 17.12
CA SER A 730 -24.53 -15.17 16.79
C SER A 730 -24.02 -16.54 17.24
N GLU A 731 -22.93 -16.99 16.64
CA GLU A 731 -22.18 -18.16 17.04
C GLU A 731 -20.69 -17.81 17.15
N LEU A 732 -20.05 -18.34 18.18
CA LEU A 732 -18.61 -18.27 18.42
C LEU A 732 -18.09 -19.67 18.57
N ASN A 733 -17.03 -20.03 17.84
CA ASN A 733 -16.35 -21.30 18.08
C ASN A 733 -17.28 -22.53 18.04
N ASN A 734 -18.48 -22.41 17.44
CA ASN A 734 -19.55 -23.37 17.64
C ASN A 734 -19.38 -24.56 16.71
N ARG A 735 -18.97 -25.69 17.28
CA ARG A 735 -18.90 -26.97 16.56
C ARG A 735 -20.31 -27.53 16.29
N GLY A 736 -21.23 -27.30 17.21
CA GLY A 736 -22.63 -27.71 17.05
C GLY A 736 -23.33 -28.01 18.36
N PHE A 737 -24.55 -28.53 18.24
CA PHE A 737 -25.48 -28.69 19.34
C PHE A 737 -25.78 -30.17 19.58
N GLU A 738 -25.45 -30.67 20.77
CA GLU A 738 -25.88 -31.97 21.27
C GLU A 738 -27.26 -31.84 21.91
N ILE A 739 -28.26 -32.56 21.37
CA ILE A 739 -29.61 -32.56 21.91
C ILE A 739 -29.70 -33.68 22.95
N GLU A 740 -30.12 -33.33 24.16
CA GLU A 740 -30.35 -34.26 25.26
C GLU A 740 -31.83 -34.25 25.68
N ARG A 741 -32.35 -35.43 26.03
CA ARG A 741 -33.73 -35.64 26.49
C ARG A 741 -33.74 -36.20 27.90
N SER A 742 -34.72 -35.81 28.70
CA SER A 742 -34.97 -36.34 30.03
C SER A 742 -36.48 -36.48 30.31
N GLY A 743 -36.88 -37.45 31.14
CA GLY A 743 -38.24 -37.56 31.66
C GLY A 743 -38.41 -36.98 33.07
N ASP A 744 -37.31 -36.80 33.80
CA ASP A 744 -37.26 -36.41 35.22
C ASP A 744 -36.46 -35.12 35.47
N GLN A 745 -35.88 -34.53 34.43
CA GLN A 745 -34.92 -33.42 34.43
C GLN A 745 -33.59 -33.71 35.16
N ILE A 746 -33.38 -34.93 35.64
CA ILE A 746 -32.18 -35.36 36.39
C ILE A 746 -31.30 -36.21 35.47
N SER A 747 -31.90 -37.20 34.82
CA SER A 747 -31.23 -38.17 33.97
C SER A 747 -31.37 -37.75 32.51
N TRP A 748 -30.25 -37.37 31.89
CA TRP A 748 -30.22 -36.85 30.52
C TRP A 748 -29.59 -37.85 29.56
N GLN A 749 -30.29 -38.16 28.47
CA GLN A 749 -29.85 -39.04 27.41
C GLN A 749 -29.57 -38.23 26.14
N LYS A 750 -28.39 -38.44 25.53
CA LYS A 750 -28.07 -37.88 24.21
C LYS A 750 -28.95 -38.48 23.13
N MET A 751 -29.56 -37.63 22.29
CA MET A 751 -30.45 -38.01 21.21
C MET A 751 -29.84 -37.75 19.82
N ALA A 752 -29.18 -36.61 19.63
CA ALA A 752 -28.60 -36.21 18.35
C ALA A 752 -27.49 -35.16 18.51
N PHE A 753 -26.76 -34.90 17.42
CA PHE A 753 -25.83 -33.78 17.29
C PHE A 753 -26.10 -33.07 15.96
N ILE A 754 -26.23 -31.75 15.98
CA ILE A 754 -26.47 -30.90 14.79
C ILE A 754 -25.28 -29.94 14.64
N GLU A 755 -24.62 -29.95 13.47
CA GLU A 755 -23.47 -29.09 13.22
C GLU A 755 -23.86 -27.60 13.26
N GLY A 756 -23.01 -26.80 13.92
CA GLY A 756 -23.14 -25.34 13.98
C GLY A 756 -22.57 -24.65 12.73
N LYS A 757 -22.58 -23.32 12.73
CA LYS A 757 -21.97 -22.50 11.67
C LYS A 757 -20.53 -22.04 12.00
N GLY A 758 -19.95 -22.52 13.09
CA GLY A 758 -18.64 -22.05 13.58
C GLY A 758 -18.77 -20.67 14.22
N THR A 759 -18.12 -19.67 13.62
CA THR A 759 -18.22 -18.27 14.06
C THR A 759 -19.03 -17.47 13.06
N THR A 760 -20.19 -16.94 13.46
CA THR A 760 -21.07 -16.11 12.61
C THR A 760 -21.84 -15.09 13.42
N GLN A 761 -22.17 -13.94 12.81
CA GLN A 761 -23.15 -12.97 13.35
C GLN A 761 -24.51 -13.09 12.66
N GLU A 762 -24.65 -13.99 11.69
CA GLU A 762 -25.92 -14.21 11.02
C GLU A 762 -26.82 -15.08 11.88
N LYS A 763 -28.08 -14.65 12.00
CA LYS A 763 -29.12 -15.43 12.67
C LYS A 763 -29.24 -16.81 12.01
N SER A 764 -29.02 -17.86 12.78
CA SER A 764 -29.18 -19.24 12.32
C SER A 764 -30.38 -19.89 13.00
N ASN A 765 -31.11 -20.72 12.25
CA ASN A 765 -32.26 -21.44 12.76
C ASN A 765 -32.01 -22.94 12.61
N TYR A 766 -32.28 -23.67 13.67
CA TYR A 766 -32.06 -25.11 13.75
C TYR A 766 -33.33 -25.81 14.20
N SER A 767 -33.48 -27.06 13.79
CA SER A 767 -34.56 -27.91 14.26
C SER A 767 -34.15 -29.37 14.27
N TRP A 768 -34.76 -30.12 15.19
CA TRP A 768 -34.63 -31.56 15.28
C TRP A 768 -35.95 -32.17 15.76
N ASN A 769 -36.37 -33.30 15.19
CA ASN A 769 -37.64 -33.94 15.51
C ASN A 769 -37.42 -35.27 16.24
N ASP A 770 -37.85 -35.37 17.50
CA ASP A 770 -37.95 -36.64 18.22
C ASP A 770 -39.21 -37.39 17.76
N LYS A 771 -39.04 -38.49 17.02
CA LYS A 771 -40.16 -39.32 16.55
C LYS A 771 -40.76 -40.21 17.65
N THR A 772 -40.12 -40.30 18.80
CA THR A 772 -40.46 -41.20 19.92
C THR A 772 -40.34 -40.49 21.28
N PRO A 773 -41.02 -39.34 21.48
CA PRO A 773 -40.97 -38.62 22.77
C PRO A 773 -41.56 -39.50 23.88
N LEU A 774 -41.13 -39.28 25.13
CA LEU A 774 -41.64 -40.02 26.29
C LEU A 774 -43.15 -39.79 26.47
N ALA A 775 -43.84 -40.78 27.03
CA ALA A 775 -45.24 -40.63 27.42
C ALA A 775 -45.35 -39.64 28.60
N GLY A 776 -46.26 -38.67 28.51
CA GLY A 776 -46.32 -37.57 29.47
C GLY A 776 -45.31 -36.47 29.16
N LYS A 777 -44.57 -35.98 30.17
CA LYS A 777 -43.61 -34.89 29.99
C LYS A 777 -42.26 -35.39 29.46
N SER A 778 -41.79 -34.80 28.38
CA SER A 778 -40.41 -34.87 27.90
C SER A 778 -39.75 -33.51 28.07
N TYR A 779 -38.52 -33.50 28.54
CA TYR A 779 -37.69 -32.30 28.67
C TYR A 779 -36.52 -32.39 27.70
N TYR A 780 -36.30 -31.34 26.91
CA TYR A 780 -35.19 -31.26 25.95
C TYR A 780 -34.28 -30.11 26.30
N ARG A 781 -32.98 -30.36 26.32
CA ARG A 781 -31.96 -29.31 26.43
C ARG A 781 -30.95 -29.49 25.31
N ILE A 782 -30.27 -28.42 24.95
CA ILE A 782 -29.16 -28.49 24.01
C ILE A 782 -27.87 -28.14 24.73
N LYS A 783 -26.83 -28.94 24.48
CA LYS A 783 -25.47 -28.68 24.90
C LYS A 783 -24.70 -28.22 23.67
N GLN A 784 -24.45 -26.92 23.60
CA GLN A 784 -23.63 -26.31 22.56
C GLN A 784 -22.17 -26.69 22.85
N HIS A 785 -21.53 -27.36 21.90
CA HIS A 785 -20.12 -27.74 21.97
C HIS A 785 -19.29 -26.78 21.15
N ASP A 786 -18.22 -26.29 21.75
CA ASP A 786 -17.21 -25.48 21.09
C ASP A 786 -16.12 -26.36 20.45
N TYR A 787 -15.34 -25.82 19.50
CA TYR A 787 -14.18 -26.54 18.95
C TYR A 787 -13.02 -26.68 19.96
N ASP A 788 -12.99 -25.87 21.02
CA ASP A 788 -12.00 -25.98 22.11
C ASP A 788 -12.39 -27.03 23.17
N GLY A 789 -13.55 -27.67 23.02
CA GLY A 789 -14.06 -28.70 23.92
C GLY A 789 -14.88 -28.16 25.10
N THR A 790 -15.06 -26.84 25.24
CA THR A 790 -16.04 -26.30 26.19
C THR A 790 -17.46 -26.53 25.72
N TYR A 791 -18.41 -26.41 26.66
CA TYR A 791 -19.81 -26.48 26.33
C TYR A 791 -20.68 -25.60 27.20
N VAL A 792 -21.78 -25.14 26.63
CA VAL A 792 -22.85 -24.42 27.34
C VAL A 792 -24.16 -25.16 27.16
N ILE A 793 -24.96 -25.28 28.24
CA ILE A 793 -26.24 -25.97 28.22
C ILE A 793 -27.38 -24.96 28.23
N TYR A 794 -28.33 -25.11 27.30
CA TYR A 794 -29.52 -24.27 27.18
C TYR A 794 -30.79 -25.12 27.34
N GLY A 795 -31.77 -24.62 28.10
CA GLY A 795 -33.06 -25.27 28.37
C GLY A 795 -33.28 -25.63 29.85
N PRO A 796 -34.23 -26.53 30.16
CA PRO A 796 -34.97 -27.36 29.20
C PRO A 796 -36.21 -26.70 28.59
N ALA A 797 -36.52 -27.06 27.35
CA ALA A 797 -37.85 -26.91 26.77
C ALA A 797 -38.71 -28.13 27.13
N GLU A 798 -39.94 -27.90 27.59
CA GLU A 798 -40.90 -28.94 27.95
C GLU A 798 -41.78 -29.30 26.74
N ALA A 799 -42.06 -30.60 26.59
CA ALA A 799 -43.01 -31.15 25.64
C ALA A 799 -43.93 -32.12 26.35
N GLU A 800 -45.23 -31.82 26.41
CA GLU A 800 -46.23 -32.74 26.95
C GLU A 800 -46.84 -33.57 25.82
N ASN A 801 -46.44 -34.83 25.75
CA ASN A 801 -46.96 -35.77 24.76
C ASN A 801 -48.20 -36.49 25.31
N SER A 802 -49.36 -35.86 25.11
CA SER A 802 -50.69 -36.40 25.46
C SER A 802 -51.29 -37.29 24.37
N PHE A 803 -50.62 -37.43 23.22
CA PHE A 803 -51.10 -38.17 22.05
C PHE A 803 -50.23 -39.40 21.76
N ARG A 804 -50.43 -40.48 22.52
CA ARG A 804 -50.50 -41.86 21.99
C ARG A 804 -51.17 -42.83 23.00
N PRO A 805 -51.86 -43.87 22.50
CA PRO A 805 -53.01 -44.49 23.15
C PRO A 805 -52.65 -45.80 23.86
N PHE A 806 -52.92 -45.88 25.17
CA PHE A 806 -52.85 -47.13 25.92
C PHE A 806 -54.16 -47.93 25.90
N ASP A 807 -55.19 -47.45 25.19
CA ASP A 807 -56.52 -48.06 25.17
C ASP A 807 -56.96 -48.40 23.75
N PHE A 808 -57.80 -49.44 23.65
CA PHE A 808 -58.56 -49.71 22.43
C PHE A 808 -59.48 -48.52 22.11
N MET A 809 -59.39 -47.99 20.89
CA MET A 809 -60.20 -46.85 20.47
C MET A 809 -60.74 -47.04 19.05
N LEU A 810 -62.02 -46.73 18.87
CA LEU A 810 -62.66 -46.52 17.57
C LEU A 810 -63.03 -45.03 17.46
N THR A 811 -62.57 -44.37 16.40
CA THR A 811 -62.88 -42.96 16.14
C THR A 811 -64.14 -42.81 15.29
N GLN A 812 -64.68 -41.59 15.26
CA GLN A 812 -65.68 -41.25 14.26
C GLN A 812 -65.06 -41.30 12.87
N ASN A 813 -65.79 -41.85 11.90
CA ASN A 813 -65.37 -41.88 10.50
C ASN A 813 -65.29 -40.46 9.91
N TYR A 814 -64.37 -40.23 8.97
CA TYR A 814 -64.21 -38.94 8.29
C TYR A 814 -64.02 -39.12 6.78
N PRO A 815 -64.73 -38.35 5.94
CA PRO A 815 -65.81 -37.41 6.29
C PRO A 815 -67.05 -38.13 6.85
N ASN A 816 -67.93 -37.41 7.57
CA ASN A 816 -69.26 -37.87 7.99
C ASN A 816 -70.22 -36.67 8.15
N PRO A 817 -71.30 -36.51 7.34
CA PRO A 817 -71.73 -37.41 6.27
C PRO A 817 -70.68 -37.62 5.16
N PHE A 818 -70.70 -38.77 4.51
CA PHE A 818 -69.73 -39.13 3.45
C PHE A 818 -70.42 -39.44 2.12
N ASN A 819 -69.69 -39.30 1.01
CA ASN A 819 -70.16 -39.61 -0.34
C ASN A 819 -68.99 -39.90 -1.31
N PRO A 820 -68.92 -41.07 -1.96
CA PRO A 820 -69.40 -42.36 -1.45
C PRO A 820 -68.39 -42.98 -0.47
N LYS A 821 -67.21 -42.38 -0.26
CA LYS A 821 -66.11 -42.96 0.55
C LYS A 821 -65.88 -42.25 1.87
N THR A 822 -65.52 -43.02 2.91
CA THR A 822 -65.08 -42.52 4.21
C THR A 822 -63.95 -43.38 4.77
N ARG A 823 -63.19 -42.84 5.72
CA ARG A 823 -62.16 -43.56 6.48
C ARG A 823 -62.58 -43.73 7.92
N ILE A 824 -62.39 -44.95 8.44
CA ILE A 824 -62.64 -45.31 9.84
C ILE A 824 -61.29 -45.63 10.48
N ALA A 825 -60.86 -44.81 11.45
CA ALA A 825 -59.62 -45.04 12.18
C ALA A 825 -59.87 -45.74 13.51
N TYR A 826 -58.94 -46.62 13.89
CA TYR A 826 -58.97 -47.33 15.17
C TYR A 826 -57.54 -47.57 15.69
N TYR A 827 -57.44 -47.76 17.00
CA TYR A 827 -56.17 -47.90 17.71
C TYR A 827 -56.17 -49.15 18.56
N LEU A 828 -55.07 -49.90 18.50
CA LEU A 828 -54.86 -51.14 19.24
C LEU A 828 -53.68 -50.96 20.20
N PRO A 829 -53.86 -51.17 21.51
CA PRO A 829 -52.75 -51.12 22.48
C PRO A 829 -51.84 -52.34 22.37
N GLU A 830 -52.35 -53.46 21.85
CA GLU A 830 -51.62 -54.72 21.66
C GLU A 830 -52.07 -55.44 20.37
N LYS A 831 -51.27 -56.42 19.94
CA LYS A 831 -51.59 -57.25 18.77
C LYS A 831 -52.90 -58.01 19.02
N SER A 832 -53.89 -57.76 18.17
CA SER A 832 -55.26 -58.25 18.37
C SER A 832 -55.84 -58.80 17.08
N GLU A 833 -56.70 -59.81 17.18
CA GLU A 833 -57.60 -60.20 16.09
C GLU A 833 -58.70 -59.13 15.98
N VAL A 834 -58.78 -58.46 14.82
CA VAL A 834 -59.69 -57.33 14.60
C VAL A 834 -60.75 -57.67 13.57
N LYS A 835 -62.01 -57.47 13.97
CA LYS A 835 -63.16 -57.52 13.07
C LYS A 835 -63.87 -56.17 13.04
N LEU A 836 -63.82 -55.46 11.90
CA LEU A 836 -64.54 -54.20 11.68
C LEU A 836 -65.63 -54.42 10.63
N THR A 837 -66.89 -54.30 11.05
CA THR A 837 -68.06 -54.66 10.25
C THR A 837 -69.04 -53.50 10.18
N VAL A 838 -69.65 -53.29 9.01
CA VAL A 838 -70.67 -52.26 8.74
C VAL A 838 -72.04 -52.93 8.60
N PHE A 839 -73.04 -52.33 9.22
CA PHE A 839 -74.43 -52.75 9.24
C PHE A 839 -75.34 -51.64 8.70
N ASP A 840 -76.46 -52.01 8.08
CA ASP A 840 -77.56 -51.09 7.77
C ASP A 840 -78.35 -50.70 9.03
N ALA A 841 -79.32 -49.79 8.88
CA ALA A 841 -80.17 -49.33 9.99
C ALA A 841 -81.06 -50.43 10.62
N LEU A 842 -81.24 -51.57 9.94
CA LEU A 842 -81.98 -52.73 10.44
C LEU A 842 -81.06 -53.75 11.14
N GLY A 843 -79.75 -53.53 11.12
CA GLY A 843 -78.75 -54.42 11.73
C GLY A 843 -78.27 -55.53 10.80
N ASN A 844 -78.60 -55.51 9.50
CA ASN A 844 -78.03 -56.46 8.55
C ASN A 844 -76.59 -56.07 8.21
N GLU A 845 -75.67 -57.04 8.20
CA GLU A 845 -74.29 -56.81 7.77
C GLU A 845 -74.24 -56.47 6.28
N VAL A 846 -73.68 -55.30 5.94
CA VAL A 846 -73.53 -54.82 4.56
C VAL A 846 -72.08 -54.89 4.07
N ALA A 847 -71.08 -54.88 4.97
CA ALA A 847 -69.67 -55.08 4.62
C ALA A 847 -68.82 -55.50 5.82
N SER A 848 -67.82 -56.36 5.61
CA SER A 848 -66.73 -56.59 6.56
C SER A 848 -65.45 -55.93 6.02
N LEU A 849 -64.95 -54.91 6.71
CA LEU A 849 -63.83 -54.07 6.26
C LEU A 849 -62.47 -54.61 6.72
N VAL A 850 -62.45 -55.26 7.88
CA VAL A 850 -61.26 -55.88 8.47
C VAL A 850 -61.73 -57.16 9.16
N ASN A 851 -61.01 -58.27 8.94
CA ASN A 851 -61.22 -59.53 9.65
C ASN A 851 -59.90 -60.32 9.67
N GLU A 852 -58.90 -59.77 10.38
CA GLU A 852 -57.54 -60.32 10.43
C GLU A 852 -56.81 -59.87 11.71
N ILE A 853 -55.67 -60.49 12.00
CA ILE A 853 -54.80 -60.09 13.11
C ILE A 853 -54.01 -58.83 12.71
N LYS A 854 -54.06 -57.78 13.55
CA LYS A 854 -53.33 -56.53 13.39
C LYS A 854 -52.35 -56.31 14.55
N ASP A 855 -51.15 -55.81 14.26
CA ASP A 855 -50.17 -55.43 15.29
C ASP A 855 -50.62 -54.18 16.07
N ALA A 856 -50.03 -53.93 17.24
CA ALA A 856 -50.32 -52.74 18.04
C ALA A 856 -50.04 -51.44 17.26
N GLY A 857 -50.89 -50.42 17.41
CA GLY A 857 -50.74 -49.14 16.74
C GLY A 857 -52.04 -48.57 16.16
N ALA A 858 -51.89 -47.52 15.35
CA ALA A 858 -52.98 -46.85 14.66
C ALA A 858 -53.23 -47.51 13.30
N HIS A 859 -54.50 -47.79 13.00
CA HIS A 859 -54.94 -48.43 11.77
C HIS A 859 -56.14 -47.68 11.19
N TYR A 860 -56.41 -47.88 9.91
CA TYR A 860 -57.62 -47.37 9.27
C TYR A 860 -58.19 -48.37 8.27
N ALA A 861 -59.49 -48.28 8.04
CA ALA A 861 -60.19 -48.99 6.98
C ALA A 861 -60.98 -47.99 6.12
N GLU A 862 -61.01 -48.22 4.81
CA GLU A 862 -61.83 -47.45 3.89
C GLU A 862 -63.18 -48.15 3.67
N PHE A 863 -64.25 -47.38 3.66
CA PHE A 863 -65.58 -47.85 3.31
C PHE A 863 -66.11 -47.09 2.11
N ASP A 864 -66.55 -47.82 1.08
CA ASP A 864 -67.17 -47.28 -0.12
C ASP A 864 -68.65 -47.68 -0.18
N GLY A 865 -69.52 -46.69 0.02
CA GLY A 865 -70.97 -46.83 0.00
C GLY A 865 -71.60 -46.61 -1.37
N ALA A 866 -70.85 -46.60 -2.48
CA ALA A 866 -71.37 -46.26 -3.81
C ALA A 866 -72.60 -47.08 -4.22
N ASN A 867 -72.69 -48.35 -3.81
CA ASN A 867 -73.79 -49.25 -4.14
C ASN A 867 -74.90 -49.33 -3.08
N LEU A 868 -74.84 -48.50 -2.03
CA LEU A 868 -75.78 -48.49 -0.92
C LEU A 868 -76.73 -47.28 -1.00
N ALA A 869 -77.92 -47.36 -0.39
CA ALA A 869 -78.85 -46.23 -0.37
C ALA A 869 -78.38 -45.14 0.63
N SER A 870 -78.70 -43.86 0.38
CA SER A 870 -78.49 -42.80 1.37
C SER A 870 -79.19 -43.15 2.69
N GLY A 871 -78.51 -42.98 3.81
CA GLY A 871 -79.04 -43.40 5.10
C GLY A 871 -77.99 -43.50 6.20
N ILE A 872 -78.42 -43.96 7.37
CA ILE A 872 -77.55 -44.21 8.52
C ILE A 872 -77.06 -45.65 8.44
N TYR A 873 -75.74 -45.80 8.57
CA TYR A 873 -75.05 -47.07 8.71
C TYR A 873 -74.33 -47.09 10.06
N ILE A 874 -74.14 -48.29 10.59
CA ILE A 874 -73.51 -48.52 11.88
C ILE A 874 -72.25 -49.34 11.64
N TYR A 875 -71.11 -48.94 12.16
CA TYR A 875 -69.90 -49.76 12.10
C TYR A 875 -69.47 -50.17 13.51
N LYS A 876 -69.11 -51.43 13.65
CA LYS A 876 -68.71 -52.08 14.91
C LYS A 876 -67.32 -52.66 14.75
N ILE A 877 -66.44 -52.36 15.69
CA ILE A 877 -65.15 -53.03 15.83
C ILE A 877 -65.19 -54.02 16.99
N GLU A 878 -64.56 -55.16 16.79
CA GLU A 878 -64.27 -56.18 17.80
C GLU A 878 -62.77 -56.45 17.75
N ALA A 879 -62.08 -56.25 18.87
CA ALA A 879 -60.65 -56.49 19.01
C ALA A 879 -60.37 -57.10 20.38
N GLY A 880 -60.15 -58.42 20.46
CA GLY A 880 -60.09 -59.14 21.74
C GLY A 880 -61.40 -59.00 22.52
N SER A 881 -61.33 -58.49 23.76
CA SER A 881 -62.53 -58.18 24.59
C SER A 881 -63.13 -56.79 24.31
N PHE A 882 -62.48 -55.96 23.49
CA PHE A 882 -62.99 -54.63 23.17
C PHE A 882 -64.05 -54.72 22.07
N THR A 883 -65.20 -54.10 22.32
CA THR A 883 -66.24 -53.93 21.32
C THR A 883 -66.73 -52.49 21.36
N LYS A 884 -66.77 -51.81 20.22
CA LYS A 884 -67.32 -50.46 20.11
C LYS A 884 -68.07 -50.28 18.80
N THR A 885 -69.19 -49.58 18.88
CA THR A 885 -70.09 -49.32 17.77
C THR A 885 -70.27 -47.82 17.59
N MET A 886 -70.23 -47.35 16.34
CA MET A 886 -70.38 -45.95 15.98
C MET A 886 -71.29 -45.83 14.75
N LYS A 887 -71.85 -44.63 14.53
CA LYS A 887 -72.78 -44.37 13.42
C LYS A 887 -72.16 -43.46 12.36
N MET A 888 -72.46 -43.73 11.10
CA MET A 888 -72.10 -42.91 9.96
C MET A 888 -73.28 -42.65 9.04
N THR A 889 -73.26 -41.53 8.33
CA THR A 889 -74.33 -41.11 7.42
C THR A 889 -73.79 -41.08 6.00
N LEU A 890 -74.32 -41.92 5.12
CA LEU A 890 -74.10 -41.85 3.68
C LEU A 890 -75.12 -40.90 3.07
N LEU A 891 -74.65 -39.86 2.38
CA LEU A 891 -75.50 -38.87 1.72
C LEU A 891 -75.13 -38.80 0.23
N LYS A 892 -75.90 -39.48 -0.62
CA LYS A 892 -75.75 -39.40 -2.08
C LYS A 892 -76.26 -38.09 -2.64
#